data_AF-A0A962CLA5-F1
#
_entry.id   AF-A0A962CLA5-F1
#
_cell.length_a   1.000
_cell.length_b   1.000
_cell.length_c   1.000
_cell.angle_alpha   90.00
_cell.angle_beta   90.00
_cell.angle_gamma   90.00
#
_symmetry.space_group_name_H-M   'P 1'
#
loop_
_entity.id
_entity.type
_entity.pdbx_description
1 polymer ?
#
loop_
_entity_poly.entity_id
_entity_poly.type
_entity_poly.pdbx_seq_one_letter_code
_entity_poly.pdbx_strand_id
1 'polypeptide(L)'
;MTSIHYRFAAFRLDPESRELWRGNQLVQLPRRSFDCLLHLLEHRDRACNRDELVGVGWGHTGVSDAQLGQVVLRLRRALDDDGQVQQVIRTVPGFGYRWVAPTEAIGVSADTLAADPDATAIAAIDAAPMVPGTNAPPESAAKPEPLSEAGGRPTWPLLWLAALALAVAGVALLTHRSGDAGTAGRGPPSDAVGPSAVVLPLEVNGSADASWLRLGAMDLIIHRLREAGLGALQSETVIGLLANGGGRSALADYLVVRGTAVQSGPRWRVTLDAQAPDGFAHHASAENDDPIQATRSAADLLTAALGRLPGDKRDSSEASLQTRLQRSQAALLANELDAARAILLDGSPADDAAPAPVRYRLGQIDLRAGRFASAEAAFDRLLQEPAMHDDAQLHAQVLCARGALYGHLDRFAEAERDFDDAAGIARAGAFTEELGRALNGRGAARSALQKFDESLADLGQARIELGKIGDELGIARVDNNIGALESERARPAQALPFFIESSARFARLGAINEQVTALIGLGNVQASLLQWREALQTATRGWALGDKVRDPTQRIHLAVGLAEAYLALGRQKSAGDALRAVDPLTQATDGASLGRLRATEAEIAWQEHRDADAVVAGRQALAAWPADPHDAWRARAALTYLRALIGSGQAAPDNPPHELGLKAGDTAFDDSLPAHVLALAEWAEFIHRPGEAGQLFGRAVSLAETRGVPAEIVDTVDAWARRLLASGRIDESTPLVGRVAAWASTDYPSAMLQVRLFHATGQTRAWQQAVEQATLLAGERRMPGALAEPPPA
;
A
#
# COMPACT_ATOMS: atom_id res chain seq x y z
N MET A 1 -7.33 -25.21 -49.35
CA MET A 1 -7.71 -24.31 -48.26
C MET A 1 -6.99 -22.99 -48.49
N THR A 2 -7.66 -21.85 -48.31
CA THR A 2 -7.03 -20.52 -48.43
C THR A 2 -6.47 -20.13 -47.07
N SER A 3 -5.15 -20.16 -46.92
CA SER A 3 -4.48 -19.71 -45.69
C SER A 3 -4.47 -18.18 -45.66
N ILE A 4 -4.89 -17.57 -44.57
CA ILE A 4 -4.95 -16.10 -44.42
C ILE A 4 -3.71 -15.66 -43.66
N HIS A 5 -2.76 -15.01 -44.35
CA HIS A 5 -1.62 -14.37 -43.70
C HIS A 5 -1.88 -12.88 -43.51
N TYR A 6 -1.41 -12.33 -42.39
CA TYR A 6 -1.45 -10.89 -42.12
C TYR A 6 -0.12 -10.26 -42.46
N ARG A 7 -0.10 -9.23 -43.32
CA ARG A 7 1.08 -8.42 -43.64
C ARG A 7 0.90 -7.00 -43.09
N PHE A 8 1.86 -6.52 -42.32
CA PHE A 8 1.86 -5.17 -41.74
C PHE A 8 3.31 -4.70 -41.52
N ALA A 9 3.62 -3.46 -41.90
CA ALA A 9 4.99 -2.92 -41.93
C ALA A 9 5.98 -3.92 -42.58
N ALA A 10 7.06 -4.30 -41.87
CA ALA A 10 8.05 -5.29 -42.33
C ALA A 10 7.71 -6.74 -41.94
N PHE A 11 6.53 -6.99 -41.37
CA PHE A 11 6.16 -8.25 -40.75
C PHE A 11 5.10 -9.03 -41.55
N ARG A 12 5.21 -10.37 -41.50
CA ARG A 12 4.21 -11.33 -41.96
C ARG A 12 3.88 -12.28 -40.81
N LEU A 13 2.62 -12.35 -40.40
CA LEU A 13 2.14 -13.33 -39.43
C LEU A 13 1.34 -14.42 -40.15
N ASP A 14 1.66 -15.67 -39.82
CA ASP A 14 0.98 -16.88 -40.27
C ASP A 14 0.23 -17.52 -39.08
N PRO A 15 -1.12 -17.49 -39.06
CA PRO A 15 -1.91 -18.09 -37.99
C PRO A 15 -1.83 -19.62 -37.95
N GLU A 16 -1.63 -20.29 -39.09
CA GLU A 16 -1.67 -21.76 -39.19
C GLU A 16 -0.35 -22.38 -38.71
N SER A 17 0.80 -21.86 -39.14
CA SER A 17 2.12 -22.27 -38.61
C SER A 17 2.44 -21.66 -37.25
N ARG A 18 1.70 -20.61 -36.85
CA ARG A 18 1.91 -19.79 -35.64
C ARG A 18 3.26 -19.05 -35.64
N GLU A 19 3.69 -18.61 -36.81
CA GLU A 19 4.97 -17.93 -37.01
C GLU A 19 4.78 -16.43 -37.28
N LEU A 20 5.67 -15.62 -36.72
CA LEU A 20 5.82 -14.20 -37.05
C LEU A 20 7.17 -14.01 -37.75
N TRP A 21 7.15 -13.53 -38.98
CA TRP A 21 8.35 -13.25 -39.78
C TRP A 21 8.57 -11.75 -39.92
N ARG A 22 9.83 -11.30 -39.91
CA ARG A 22 10.27 -9.95 -40.25
C ARG A 22 11.18 -10.05 -41.48
N GLY A 23 10.68 -9.69 -42.65
CA GLY A 23 11.31 -10.11 -43.91
C GLY A 23 11.48 -11.63 -43.93
N ASN A 24 12.73 -12.12 -44.04
CA ASN A 24 13.08 -13.54 -44.01
C ASN A 24 13.56 -14.03 -42.62
N GLN A 25 13.42 -13.25 -41.55
CA GLN A 25 13.83 -13.64 -40.19
C GLN A 25 12.62 -14.05 -39.34
N LEU A 26 12.64 -15.25 -38.77
CA LEU A 26 11.61 -15.73 -37.84
C LEU A 26 11.76 -15.05 -36.47
N VAL A 27 10.69 -14.40 -36.00
CA VAL A 27 10.59 -13.70 -34.72
C VAL A 27 9.86 -14.59 -33.71
N GLN A 28 10.60 -15.15 -32.77
CA GLN A 28 10.06 -16.05 -31.75
C GLN A 28 9.20 -15.29 -30.73
N LEU A 29 7.90 -15.59 -30.70
CA LEU A 29 6.96 -15.06 -29.71
C LEU A 29 6.52 -16.15 -28.71
N PRO A 30 6.57 -15.90 -27.39
CA PRO A 30 5.95 -16.78 -26.41
C PRO A 30 4.45 -16.93 -26.71
N ARG A 31 3.90 -18.15 -26.58
CA ARG A 31 2.50 -18.51 -26.91
C ARG A 31 1.48 -17.40 -26.59
N ARG A 32 1.42 -16.94 -25.34
CA ARG A 32 0.47 -15.89 -24.89
C ARG A 32 0.60 -14.56 -25.64
N SER A 33 1.82 -14.21 -26.04
CA SER A 33 2.10 -12.99 -26.81
C SER A 33 1.63 -13.16 -28.25
N PHE A 34 1.89 -14.33 -28.87
CA PHE A 34 1.33 -14.66 -30.18
C PHE A 34 -0.20 -14.64 -30.18
N ASP A 35 -0.83 -15.27 -29.19
CA ASP A 35 -2.30 -15.35 -29.08
C ASP A 35 -2.93 -13.95 -28.90
N CYS A 36 -2.31 -13.07 -28.09
CA CYS A 36 -2.73 -11.67 -27.97
C CYS A 36 -2.54 -10.86 -29.28
N LEU A 37 -1.44 -11.10 -30.01
CA LEU A 37 -1.15 -10.41 -31.27
C LEU A 37 -2.15 -10.79 -32.37
N LEU A 38 -2.42 -12.09 -32.52
CA LEU A 38 -3.40 -12.59 -33.48
C LEU A 38 -4.79 -12.01 -33.20
N HIS A 39 -5.24 -12.02 -31.93
CA HIS A 39 -6.55 -11.48 -31.56
C HIS A 39 -6.69 -9.98 -31.85
N LEU A 40 -5.62 -9.19 -31.62
CA LEU A 40 -5.58 -7.76 -31.95
C LEU A 40 -5.59 -7.52 -33.48
N LEU A 41 -4.99 -8.39 -34.28
CA LEU A 41 -4.98 -8.31 -35.75
C LEU A 41 -6.34 -8.69 -36.35
N GLU A 42 -6.99 -9.72 -35.80
CA GLU A 42 -8.34 -10.16 -36.19
C GLU A 42 -9.38 -9.06 -35.91
N HIS A 43 -9.30 -8.41 -34.74
CA HIS A 43 -10.23 -7.38 -34.27
C HIS A 43 -9.73 -5.94 -34.47
N ARG A 44 -8.85 -5.71 -35.46
CA ARG A 44 -8.15 -4.44 -35.71
C ARG A 44 -9.04 -3.22 -35.97
N ASP A 45 -10.30 -3.45 -36.33
CA ASP A 45 -11.32 -2.42 -36.52
C ASP A 45 -11.78 -1.77 -35.20
N ARG A 46 -11.64 -2.46 -34.05
CA ARG A 46 -12.10 -2.00 -32.73
C ARG A 46 -11.00 -2.02 -31.67
N ALA A 47 -11.33 -1.55 -30.47
CA ALA A 47 -10.52 -1.80 -29.28
C ALA A 47 -10.96 -3.13 -28.64
N CYS A 48 -10.00 -3.89 -28.13
CA CYS A 48 -10.22 -5.07 -27.32
C CYS A 48 -10.07 -4.69 -25.84
N ASN A 49 -11.00 -5.14 -24.99
CA ASN A 49 -10.93 -4.84 -23.57
C ASN A 49 -9.90 -5.76 -22.85
N ARG A 50 -9.54 -5.45 -21.60
CA ARG A 50 -8.49 -6.20 -20.88
C ARG A 50 -8.88 -7.64 -20.58
N ASP A 51 -10.12 -7.87 -20.14
CA ASP A 51 -10.62 -9.20 -19.81
C ASP A 51 -10.70 -10.12 -21.04
N GLU A 52 -11.05 -9.56 -22.19
CA GLU A 52 -11.05 -10.23 -23.51
C GLU A 52 -9.64 -10.72 -23.88
N LEU A 53 -8.63 -9.84 -23.78
CA LEU A 53 -7.23 -10.18 -24.10
C LEU A 53 -6.62 -11.15 -23.08
N VAL A 54 -7.00 -11.05 -21.80
CA VAL A 54 -6.66 -12.01 -20.75
C VAL A 54 -7.28 -13.38 -21.03
N GLY A 55 -8.55 -13.42 -21.41
CA GLY A 55 -9.26 -14.66 -21.73
C GLY A 55 -8.56 -15.44 -22.85
N VAL A 56 -8.13 -14.76 -23.90
CA VAL A 56 -7.42 -15.37 -25.04
C VAL A 56 -6.02 -15.88 -24.66
N GLY A 57 -5.23 -15.09 -23.93
CA GLY A 57 -3.84 -15.46 -23.61
C GLY A 57 -3.67 -16.42 -22.43
N TRP A 58 -4.66 -16.55 -21.55
CA TRP A 58 -4.54 -17.32 -20.30
C TRP A 58 -5.69 -18.32 -20.04
N GLY A 59 -6.85 -18.18 -20.69
CA GLY A 59 -7.96 -19.14 -20.59
C GLY A 59 -8.79 -19.07 -19.30
N HIS A 60 -8.50 -18.13 -18.40
CA HIS A 60 -9.27 -17.88 -17.17
C HIS A 60 -9.16 -16.40 -16.74
N THR A 61 -10.17 -15.89 -16.04
CA THR A 61 -10.16 -14.57 -15.39
C THR A 61 -9.40 -14.62 -14.07
N GLY A 62 -8.71 -13.54 -13.68
CA GLY A 62 -7.87 -13.47 -12.47
C GLY A 62 -6.37 -13.18 -12.70
N VAL A 63 -5.98 -12.90 -13.95
CA VAL A 63 -4.65 -12.41 -14.34
C VAL A 63 -4.59 -10.91 -14.05
N SER A 64 -3.49 -10.41 -13.48
CA SER A 64 -3.39 -8.98 -13.15
C SER A 64 -3.10 -8.11 -14.39
N ASP A 65 -3.60 -6.88 -14.39
CA ASP A 65 -3.35 -5.89 -15.47
C ASP A 65 -1.85 -5.70 -15.77
N ALA A 66 -0.98 -5.87 -14.77
CA ALA A 66 0.47 -5.85 -14.92
C ALA A 66 0.99 -6.99 -15.83
N GLN A 67 0.40 -8.18 -15.78
CA GLN A 67 0.80 -9.32 -16.61
C GLN A 67 0.36 -9.13 -18.07
N LEU A 68 -0.84 -8.58 -18.32
CA LEU A 68 -1.26 -8.17 -19.66
C LEU A 68 -0.35 -7.04 -20.18
N GLY A 69 -0.04 -6.04 -19.34
CA GLY A 69 0.88 -4.96 -19.66
C GLY A 69 2.28 -5.45 -20.05
N GLN A 70 2.82 -6.47 -19.38
CA GLN A 70 4.09 -7.11 -19.76
C GLN A 70 4.03 -7.83 -21.10
N VAL A 71 2.90 -8.46 -21.46
CA VAL A 71 2.72 -9.09 -22.78
C VAL A 71 2.64 -8.04 -23.88
N VAL A 72 1.87 -6.96 -23.68
CA VAL A 72 1.82 -5.85 -24.64
C VAL A 72 3.18 -5.14 -24.78
N LEU A 73 3.92 -4.95 -23.68
CA LEU A 73 5.28 -4.40 -23.73
C LEU A 73 6.24 -5.30 -24.54
N ARG A 74 6.13 -6.63 -24.39
CA ARG A 74 6.92 -7.59 -25.18
C ARG A 74 6.53 -7.56 -26.65
N LEU A 75 5.22 -7.45 -26.97
CA LEU A 75 4.76 -7.31 -28.35
C LEU A 75 5.24 -6.01 -28.98
N ARG A 76 5.17 -4.88 -28.28
CA ARG A 76 5.71 -3.61 -28.76
C ARG A 76 7.20 -3.73 -29.10
N ARG A 77 8.02 -4.32 -28.22
CA ARG A 77 9.44 -4.60 -28.49
C ARG A 77 9.68 -5.55 -29.66
N ALA A 78 8.82 -6.54 -29.89
CA ALA A 78 8.97 -7.49 -31.00
C ALA A 78 8.55 -6.90 -32.36
N LEU A 79 7.75 -5.82 -32.35
CA LEU A 79 7.22 -5.15 -33.53
C LEU A 79 7.88 -3.79 -33.81
N ASP A 80 8.96 -3.46 -33.08
CA ASP A 80 9.61 -2.14 -33.05
C ASP A 80 8.66 -0.95 -32.78
N ASP A 81 7.61 -1.17 -31.99
CA ASP A 81 6.64 -0.14 -31.59
C ASP A 81 7.09 0.60 -30.32
N ASP A 82 7.14 1.93 -30.39
CA ASP A 82 7.49 2.77 -29.24
C ASP A 82 6.30 2.87 -28.28
N GLY A 83 6.53 2.63 -26.99
CA GLY A 83 5.50 2.73 -25.94
C GLY A 83 4.91 4.14 -25.75
N GLN A 84 5.59 5.19 -26.21
CA GLN A 84 5.13 6.58 -26.19
C GLN A 84 4.42 6.97 -27.49
N VAL A 85 4.95 6.57 -28.66
CA VAL A 85 4.40 6.97 -29.97
C VAL A 85 3.27 6.04 -30.44
N GLN A 86 3.30 4.76 -30.03
CA GLN A 86 2.23 3.77 -30.18
C GLN A 86 1.64 3.66 -31.61
N GLN A 87 2.52 3.44 -32.58
CA GLN A 87 2.17 3.37 -34.01
C GLN A 87 1.61 2.01 -34.43
N VAL A 88 1.81 0.96 -33.64
CA VAL A 88 1.33 -0.40 -33.94
C VAL A 88 0.22 -0.84 -32.99
N ILE A 89 0.46 -0.76 -31.67
CA ILE A 89 -0.52 -1.11 -30.63
C ILE A 89 -0.77 0.12 -29.75
N ARG A 90 -1.97 0.69 -29.83
CA ARG A 90 -2.40 1.86 -29.04
C ARG A 90 -3.08 1.43 -27.75
N THR A 91 -2.67 2.02 -26.63
CA THR A 91 -3.37 1.90 -25.35
C THR A 91 -4.64 2.75 -25.38
N VAL A 92 -5.77 2.18 -24.96
CA VAL A 92 -7.02 2.90 -24.70
C VAL A 92 -7.17 3.02 -23.18
N PRO A 93 -6.94 4.22 -22.59
CA PRO A 93 -7.00 4.41 -21.14
C PRO A 93 -8.32 3.91 -20.54
N GLY A 94 -8.24 3.22 -19.41
CA GLY A 94 -9.41 2.64 -18.73
C GLY A 94 -10.12 1.46 -19.42
N PHE A 95 -9.75 1.09 -20.66
CA PHE A 95 -10.49 0.07 -21.44
C PHE A 95 -9.63 -1.12 -21.89
N GLY A 96 -8.47 -0.90 -22.51
CA GLY A 96 -7.68 -1.97 -23.11
C GLY A 96 -6.72 -1.52 -24.20
N TYR A 97 -6.64 -2.26 -25.30
CA TYR A 97 -5.67 -2.04 -26.38
C TYR A 97 -6.33 -2.13 -27.76
N ARG A 98 -5.77 -1.43 -28.74
CA ARG A 98 -6.25 -1.39 -30.12
C ARG A 98 -5.09 -1.50 -31.10
N TRP A 99 -5.26 -2.31 -32.13
CA TRP A 99 -4.37 -2.32 -33.28
C TRP A 99 -4.58 -1.06 -34.14
N VAL A 100 -3.49 -0.42 -34.56
CA VAL A 100 -3.54 0.83 -35.34
C VAL A 100 -2.64 0.86 -36.58
N ALA A 101 -1.75 -0.12 -36.75
CA ALA A 101 -0.94 -0.22 -37.98
C ALA A 101 -1.80 -0.66 -39.19
N PRO A 102 -1.51 -0.16 -40.41
CA PRO A 102 -2.11 -0.69 -41.64
C PRO A 102 -1.77 -2.18 -41.82
N THR A 103 -2.80 -3.01 -42.03
CA THR A 103 -2.66 -4.46 -42.18
C THR A 103 -3.46 -4.96 -43.37
N GLU A 104 -2.79 -5.69 -44.25
CA GLU A 104 -3.38 -6.44 -45.36
C GLU A 104 -3.57 -7.90 -44.97
N ALA A 105 -4.77 -8.44 -45.15
CA ALA A 105 -5.04 -9.87 -45.03
C ALA A 105 -4.92 -10.50 -46.42
N ILE A 106 -3.87 -11.28 -46.66
CA ILE A 106 -3.58 -11.90 -47.94
C ILE A 106 -4.02 -13.37 -47.88
N GLY A 107 -5.08 -13.71 -48.62
CA GLY A 107 -5.46 -15.10 -48.85
C GLY A 107 -4.48 -15.77 -49.80
N VAL A 108 -3.58 -16.60 -49.27
CA VAL A 108 -2.67 -17.42 -50.08
C VAL A 108 -3.39 -18.71 -50.46
N SER A 109 -3.52 -18.93 -51.76
CA SER A 109 -3.90 -20.23 -52.31
C SER A 109 -2.65 -21.12 -52.40
N ALA A 110 -2.82 -22.42 -52.20
CA ALA A 110 -1.71 -23.36 -51.94
C ALA A 110 -0.69 -23.54 -53.08
N ASP A 111 -0.94 -23.00 -54.28
CA ASP A 111 -0.10 -23.19 -55.47
C ASP A 111 1.16 -22.30 -55.54
N THR A 112 1.33 -21.32 -54.64
CA THR A 112 2.41 -20.31 -54.75
C THR A 112 3.62 -20.54 -53.82
N LEU A 113 3.59 -21.57 -52.95
CA LEU A 113 4.67 -21.83 -51.98
C LEU A 113 5.74 -22.85 -52.45
N ALA A 114 5.73 -23.21 -53.74
CA ALA A 114 6.59 -24.26 -54.31
C ALA A 114 7.68 -23.75 -55.27
N ALA A 115 8.29 -22.58 -55.00
CA ALA A 115 9.40 -22.06 -55.81
C ALA A 115 10.28 -21.04 -55.07
N ASP A 116 11.18 -21.50 -54.19
CA ASP A 116 12.60 -21.10 -54.25
C ASP A 116 13.49 -22.13 -53.51
N PRO A 117 14.38 -22.89 -54.17
CA PRO A 117 15.12 -23.99 -53.56
C PRO A 117 16.59 -23.68 -53.29
N ASP A 118 16.93 -22.58 -52.59
CA ASP A 118 18.33 -22.31 -52.19
C ASP A 118 18.48 -21.46 -50.91
N ALA A 119 18.68 -22.12 -49.75
CA ALA A 119 19.39 -21.58 -48.58
C ALA A 119 19.69 -22.70 -47.56
N THR A 120 20.97 -23.08 -47.45
CA THR A 120 21.47 -24.20 -46.64
C THR A 120 21.42 -23.95 -45.12
N ALA A 121 21.24 -25.02 -44.34
CA ALA A 121 21.19 -25.01 -42.87
C ALA A 121 22.56 -24.97 -42.16
N ILE A 122 22.48 -24.99 -40.81
CA ILE A 122 23.54 -25.19 -39.78
C ILE A 122 24.26 -23.88 -39.39
N ALA A 123 24.36 -23.44 -38.12
CA ALA A 123 24.00 -24.03 -36.81
C ALA A 123 23.42 -22.99 -35.80
N ALA A 124 23.04 -23.44 -34.60
CA ALA A 124 22.91 -22.62 -33.39
C ALA A 124 24.09 -22.85 -32.43
N ILE A 125 24.44 -21.86 -31.59
CA ILE A 125 25.01 -22.01 -30.23
C ILE A 125 24.83 -20.67 -29.48
N ASP A 126 24.09 -20.77 -28.37
CA ASP A 126 24.25 -20.19 -27.03
C ASP A 126 24.73 -18.73 -26.76
N ALA A 127 24.38 -18.25 -25.57
CA ALA A 127 24.47 -16.85 -25.15
C ALA A 127 25.70 -16.50 -24.28
N ALA A 128 26.22 -15.28 -24.47
CA ALA A 128 27.05 -14.56 -23.49
C ALA A 128 26.84 -13.03 -23.64
N PRO A 129 27.01 -12.22 -22.59
CA PRO A 129 26.47 -10.86 -22.53
C PRO A 129 27.37 -9.77 -23.14
N MET A 130 26.75 -8.66 -23.55
CA MET A 130 27.44 -7.49 -24.09
C MET A 130 27.54 -6.37 -23.04
N VAL A 131 28.76 -5.94 -22.72
CA VAL A 131 29.04 -4.71 -21.96
C VAL A 131 29.16 -3.55 -22.97
N PRO A 132 28.65 -2.33 -22.68
CA PRO A 132 28.82 -1.18 -23.57
C PRO A 132 30.26 -0.66 -23.55
N GLY A 133 30.79 -0.27 -24.70
CA GLY A 133 32.11 0.38 -24.79
C GLY A 133 32.04 1.90 -24.75
N THR A 134 33.07 2.52 -24.17
CA THR A 134 33.37 3.96 -24.35
C THR A 134 34.89 4.14 -24.38
N ASN A 135 35.42 4.84 -25.39
CA ASN A 135 36.80 5.36 -25.39
C ASN A 135 36.90 6.53 -24.37
N ALA A 136 38.03 6.88 -23.75
CA ALA A 136 39.31 7.26 -24.34
C ALA A 136 40.47 7.27 -23.28
N PRO A 137 41.74 7.55 -23.65
CA PRO A 137 42.96 7.19 -22.88
C PRO A 137 43.71 8.40 -22.25
N PRO A 138 44.97 8.30 -21.74
CA PRO A 138 45.73 7.18 -21.13
C PRO A 138 46.41 7.53 -19.77
N GLU A 139 47.19 6.56 -19.26
CA GLU A 139 48.51 6.73 -18.60
C GLU A 139 48.64 6.99 -17.07
N SER A 140 49.15 5.96 -16.37
CA SER A 140 50.40 5.99 -15.55
C SER A 140 50.31 5.47 -14.09
N ALA A 141 51.43 4.89 -13.65
CA ALA A 141 51.87 4.66 -12.26
C ALA A 141 51.24 3.55 -11.37
N ALA A 142 51.63 2.30 -11.67
CA ALA A 142 52.45 1.45 -10.79
C ALA A 142 51.93 0.78 -9.48
N LYS A 143 51.84 -0.57 -9.56
CA LYS A 143 52.40 -1.61 -8.64
C LYS A 143 51.82 -1.80 -7.20
N PRO A 144 52.06 -2.97 -6.54
CA PRO A 144 52.57 -4.26 -7.03
C PRO A 144 51.68 -5.49 -6.71
N GLU A 145 52.19 -6.66 -7.11
CA GLU A 145 51.60 -8.01 -7.03
C GLU A 145 52.05 -8.76 -5.73
N PRO A 146 51.91 -10.10 -5.54
CA PRO A 146 51.17 -10.64 -4.38
C PRO A 146 52.03 -11.48 -3.41
N LEU A 147 51.39 -12.08 -2.41
CA LEU A 147 51.93 -13.26 -1.71
C LEU A 147 51.09 -14.50 -2.01
N SER A 148 51.78 -15.54 -2.49
CA SER A 148 51.26 -16.87 -2.77
C SER A 148 51.49 -17.78 -1.58
N GLU A 149 50.50 -18.57 -1.19
CA GLU A 149 50.75 -19.93 -0.70
C GLU A 149 49.78 -20.92 -1.36
N ALA A 150 50.31 -22.08 -1.75
CA ALA A 150 49.57 -23.16 -2.39
C ALA A 150 49.42 -24.34 -1.42
N GLY A 151 48.27 -25.02 -1.42
CA GLY A 151 48.08 -26.20 -0.56
C GLY A 151 46.80 -26.99 -0.77
N GLY A 152 46.88 -28.08 -1.55
CA GLY A 152 46.12 -29.32 -1.31
C GLY A 152 44.59 -29.33 -1.56
N ARG A 153 44.18 -29.80 -2.75
CA ARG A 153 42.85 -30.40 -2.94
C ARG A 153 42.80 -31.80 -2.30
N PRO A 154 41.65 -32.20 -1.75
CA PRO A 154 41.10 -33.53 -1.97
C PRO A 154 39.77 -33.48 -2.75
N THR A 155 39.43 -34.58 -3.42
CA THR A 155 38.34 -34.67 -4.40
C THR A 155 37.01 -35.12 -3.79
N TRP A 156 35.97 -34.28 -3.87
CA TRP A 156 34.59 -34.60 -3.45
C TRP A 156 33.54 -34.97 -4.55
N PRO A 157 33.88 -35.26 -5.84
CA PRO A 157 32.84 -35.44 -6.87
C PRO A 157 31.95 -36.68 -6.65
N LEU A 158 32.41 -37.67 -5.88
CA LEU A 158 31.64 -38.88 -5.55
C LEU A 158 30.46 -38.62 -4.60
N LEU A 159 30.58 -37.65 -3.67
CA LEU A 159 29.49 -37.31 -2.75
C LEU A 159 28.35 -36.59 -3.48
N TRP A 160 28.68 -35.72 -4.44
CA TRP A 160 27.69 -35.04 -5.27
C TRP A 160 26.96 -35.99 -6.22
N LEU A 161 27.66 -36.99 -6.80
CA LEU A 161 27.01 -38.02 -7.61
C LEU A 161 26.07 -38.92 -6.79
N ALA A 162 26.44 -39.26 -5.55
CA ALA A 162 25.55 -40.01 -4.65
C ALA A 162 24.31 -39.19 -4.24
N ALA A 163 24.48 -37.91 -3.92
CA ALA A 163 23.36 -37.01 -3.61
C ALA A 163 22.42 -36.81 -4.81
N LEU A 164 22.98 -36.66 -6.02
CA LEU A 164 22.20 -36.53 -7.25
C LEU A 164 21.43 -37.83 -7.58
N ALA A 165 22.05 -39.00 -7.40
CA ALA A 165 21.38 -40.29 -7.57
C ALA A 165 20.22 -40.48 -6.59
N LEU A 166 20.37 -40.08 -5.32
CA LEU A 166 19.30 -40.08 -4.33
C LEU A 166 18.16 -39.10 -4.67
N ALA A 167 18.49 -37.91 -5.17
CA ALA A 167 17.49 -36.93 -5.62
C ALA A 167 16.68 -37.46 -6.82
N VAL A 168 17.36 -38.05 -7.81
CA VAL A 168 16.70 -38.66 -8.99
C VAL A 168 15.85 -39.87 -8.58
N ALA A 169 16.32 -40.71 -7.65
CA ALA A 169 15.52 -41.81 -7.10
C ALA A 169 14.28 -41.33 -6.32
N GLY A 170 14.39 -40.22 -5.58
CA GLY A 170 13.26 -39.57 -4.90
C GLY A 170 12.22 -39.05 -5.88
N VAL A 171 12.64 -38.38 -6.96
CA VAL A 171 11.74 -37.90 -8.03
C VAL A 171 11.11 -39.08 -8.79
N ALA A 172 11.85 -40.16 -9.03
CA ALA A 172 11.30 -41.39 -9.63
C ALA A 172 10.22 -42.03 -8.73
N LEU A 173 10.43 -42.11 -7.41
CA LEU A 173 9.43 -42.64 -6.46
C LEU A 173 8.18 -41.76 -6.33
N LEU A 174 8.31 -40.44 -6.50
CA LEU A 174 7.18 -39.50 -6.49
C LEU A 174 6.37 -39.53 -7.80
N THR A 175 7.04 -39.73 -8.94
CA THR A 175 6.38 -39.83 -10.26
C THR A 175 5.74 -41.20 -10.48
N HIS A 176 6.35 -42.29 -10.01
CA HIS A 176 5.80 -43.65 -10.17
C HIS A 176 4.55 -43.94 -9.31
N ARG A 177 4.19 -43.03 -8.38
CA ARG A 177 2.92 -43.07 -7.62
C ARG A 177 1.78 -42.25 -8.24
N SER A 178 2.04 -41.56 -9.35
CA SER A 178 1.13 -40.59 -9.96
C SER A 178 0.78 -40.98 -11.40
N GLY A 179 0.45 -42.26 -11.62
CA GLY A 179 0.46 -42.88 -12.95
C GLY A 179 -0.54 -44.01 -13.17
N ASP A 180 -1.77 -43.89 -12.66
CA ASP A 180 -2.91 -44.68 -13.13
C ASP A 180 -4.15 -43.79 -13.26
N ALA A 181 -4.23 -43.06 -14.38
CA ALA A 181 -5.40 -42.30 -14.80
C ALA A 181 -5.94 -42.90 -16.10
N GLY A 182 -6.67 -44.02 -15.96
CA GLY A 182 -7.14 -44.85 -17.08
C GLY A 182 -8.62 -45.20 -17.00
N THR A 183 -9.47 -44.27 -17.46
CA THR A 183 -10.90 -44.45 -17.82
C THR A 183 -11.96 -44.68 -16.72
N ALA A 184 -13.14 -44.09 -16.99
CA ALA A 184 -14.47 -44.48 -16.51
C ALA A 184 -14.74 -44.52 -14.98
N GLY A 185 -14.95 -43.34 -14.40
CA GLY A 185 -15.71 -43.19 -13.16
C GLY A 185 -16.23 -41.77 -13.00
N ARG A 186 -17.53 -41.60 -12.71
CA ARG A 186 -18.03 -40.32 -12.18
C ARG A 186 -17.34 -40.11 -10.83
N GLY A 187 -16.48 -39.09 -10.73
CA GLY A 187 -16.05 -38.61 -9.42
C GLY A 187 -17.27 -38.20 -8.60
N PRO A 188 -17.20 -38.30 -7.26
CA PRO A 188 -18.26 -37.75 -6.41
C PRO A 188 -18.43 -36.25 -6.73
N PRO A 189 -19.64 -35.70 -6.58
CA PRO A 189 -19.85 -34.28 -6.84
C PRO A 189 -18.87 -33.45 -5.99
N SER A 190 -18.34 -32.38 -6.59
CA SER A 190 -17.70 -31.31 -5.84
C SER A 190 -18.61 -30.94 -4.67
N ASP A 191 -18.08 -30.98 -3.43
CA ASP A 191 -18.77 -30.34 -2.32
C ASP A 191 -18.92 -28.86 -2.69
N ALA A 192 -20.15 -28.47 -2.98
CA ALA A 192 -20.45 -27.13 -3.42
C ALA A 192 -20.21 -26.19 -2.23
N VAL A 193 -19.36 -25.19 -2.44
CA VAL A 193 -19.43 -23.97 -1.63
C VAL A 193 -20.85 -23.44 -1.82
N GLY A 194 -21.66 -23.57 -0.77
CA GLY A 194 -23.05 -23.09 -0.80
C GLY A 194 -23.09 -21.59 -1.07
N PRO A 195 -24.18 -21.06 -1.65
CA PRO A 195 -24.28 -19.64 -1.95
C PRO A 195 -24.08 -18.82 -0.68
N SER A 196 -23.13 -17.87 -0.73
CA SER A 196 -22.88 -16.96 0.38
C SER A 196 -24.16 -16.21 0.72
N ALA A 197 -24.49 -16.14 2.01
CA ALA A 197 -25.66 -15.45 2.50
C ALA A 197 -25.40 -13.96 2.76
N VAL A 198 -26.42 -13.15 2.52
CA VAL A 198 -26.47 -11.73 2.86
C VAL A 198 -27.70 -11.49 3.71
N VAL A 199 -27.51 -11.16 4.99
CA VAL A 199 -28.59 -10.78 5.89
C VAL A 199 -28.76 -9.27 5.82
N LEU A 200 -29.95 -8.79 5.46
CA LEU A 200 -30.26 -7.36 5.44
C LEU A 200 -30.61 -6.85 6.86
N PRO A 201 -30.40 -5.56 7.16
CA PRO A 201 -30.87 -4.95 8.40
C PRO A 201 -32.37 -5.17 8.61
N LEU A 202 -32.77 -5.61 9.82
CA LEU A 202 -34.16 -5.97 10.08
C LEU A 202 -35.10 -4.77 10.12
N GLU A 203 -36.30 -4.94 9.61
CA GLU A 203 -37.40 -4.00 9.83
C GLU A 203 -37.98 -4.23 11.23
N VAL A 204 -37.76 -3.27 12.14
CA VAL A 204 -38.18 -3.38 13.55
C VAL A 204 -39.40 -2.49 13.79
N ASN A 205 -40.52 -3.12 14.18
CA ASN A 205 -41.78 -2.46 14.54
C ASN A 205 -42.05 -2.70 16.03
N GLY A 206 -41.54 -1.82 16.90
CA GLY A 206 -41.66 -1.91 18.36
C GLY A 206 -41.36 -0.58 19.05
N SER A 207 -41.03 -0.60 20.34
CA SER A 207 -40.67 0.62 21.10
C SER A 207 -39.38 1.29 20.57
N ALA A 208 -39.21 2.59 20.84
CA ALA A 208 -38.04 3.35 20.38
C ALA A 208 -36.70 2.75 20.87
N ASP A 209 -36.69 2.23 22.10
CA ASP A 209 -35.53 1.56 22.71
C ASP A 209 -35.13 0.24 22.02
N ALA A 210 -35.97 -0.29 21.14
CA ALA A 210 -35.71 -1.52 20.39
C ALA A 210 -34.91 -1.29 19.09
N SER A 211 -34.56 -0.04 18.76
CA SER A 211 -33.87 0.34 17.51
C SER A 211 -32.56 -0.43 17.26
N TRP A 212 -31.86 -0.85 18.32
CA TRP A 212 -30.62 -1.64 18.23
C TRP A 212 -30.83 -3.03 17.60
N LEU A 213 -32.05 -3.61 17.65
CA LEU A 213 -32.35 -4.91 17.05
C LEU A 213 -32.12 -4.92 15.54
N ARG A 214 -32.26 -3.77 14.87
CA ARG A 214 -32.10 -3.65 13.41
C ARG A 214 -30.76 -4.20 12.91
N LEU A 215 -29.69 -3.96 13.66
CA LEU A 215 -28.33 -4.44 13.37
C LEU A 215 -27.94 -5.61 14.29
N GLY A 216 -28.29 -5.57 15.57
CA GLY A 216 -27.96 -6.65 16.51
C GLY A 216 -28.57 -8.01 16.13
N ALA A 217 -29.81 -8.03 15.60
CA ALA A 217 -30.43 -9.25 15.09
C ALA A 217 -29.81 -9.71 13.76
N MET A 218 -29.38 -8.77 12.91
CA MET A 218 -28.70 -9.05 11.65
C MET A 218 -27.35 -9.77 11.91
N ASP A 219 -26.53 -9.25 12.82
CA ASP A 219 -25.28 -9.90 13.26
C ASP A 219 -25.52 -11.29 13.88
N LEU A 220 -26.56 -11.43 14.70
CA LEU A 220 -26.92 -12.71 15.31
C LEU A 220 -27.28 -13.77 14.25
N ILE A 221 -28.05 -13.39 13.22
CA ILE A 221 -28.41 -14.30 12.12
C ILE A 221 -27.17 -14.64 11.29
N ILE A 222 -26.30 -13.67 10.96
CA ILE A 222 -25.02 -13.90 10.27
C ILE A 222 -24.18 -14.93 11.04
N HIS A 223 -24.08 -14.76 12.37
CA HIS A 223 -23.33 -15.67 13.23
C HIS A 223 -23.94 -17.09 13.23
N ARG A 224 -25.27 -17.23 13.39
CA ARG A 224 -25.93 -18.56 13.37
C ARG A 224 -25.83 -19.25 12.00
N LEU A 225 -25.90 -18.51 10.90
CA LEU A 225 -25.67 -19.06 9.55
C LEU A 225 -24.23 -19.61 9.41
N ARG A 226 -23.23 -18.87 9.93
CA ARG A 226 -21.82 -19.30 9.95
C ARG A 226 -21.58 -20.52 10.86
N GLU A 227 -22.14 -20.54 12.07
CA GLU A 227 -22.09 -21.72 12.96
C GLU A 227 -22.73 -22.96 12.30
N ALA A 228 -23.75 -22.76 11.47
CA ALA A 228 -24.40 -23.82 10.68
C ALA A 228 -23.65 -24.20 9.38
N GLY A 229 -22.44 -23.68 9.17
CA GLY A 229 -21.60 -24.02 8.00
C GLY A 229 -22.06 -23.37 6.68
N LEU A 230 -22.72 -22.21 6.74
CA LEU A 230 -23.02 -21.38 5.57
C LEU A 230 -22.08 -20.17 5.55
N GLY A 231 -21.48 -19.88 4.39
CA GLY A 231 -20.79 -18.61 4.18
C GLY A 231 -21.79 -17.46 4.32
N ALA A 232 -21.44 -16.39 5.02
CA ALA A 232 -22.28 -15.19 5.15
C ALA A 232 -21.41 -13.93 5.25
N LEU A 233 -21.78 -12.84 4.58
CA LEU A 233 -21.06 -11.57 4.67
C LEU A 233 -21.19 -10.91 6.06
N GLN A 234 -20.17 -10.14 6.47
CA GLN A 234 -20.24 -9.31 7.68
C GLN A 234 -21.28 -8.19 7.51
N SER A 235 -21.90 -7.76 8.60
CA SER A 235 -22.94 -6.71 8.57
C SER A 235 -22.42 -5.39 8.02
N GLU A 236 -21.21 -4.97 8.40
CA GLU A 236 -20.52 -3.78 7.89
C GLU A 236 -20.43 -3.78 6.36
N THR A 237 -20.05 -4.92 5.76
CA THR A 237 -19.97 -5.10 4.31
C THR A 237 -21.34 -4.96 3.64
N VAL A 238 -22.38 -5.54 4.23
CA VAL A 238 -23.75 -5.46 3.70
C VAL A 238 -24.31 -4.04 3.80
N ILE A 239 -24.06 -3.33 4.90
CA ILE A 239 -24.47 -1.94 5.08
C ILE A 239 -23.79 -1.04 4.03
N GLY A 240 -22.48 -1.23 3.79
CA GLY A 240 -21.73 -0.53 2.75
C GLY A 240 -22.26 -0.78 1.33
N LEU A 241 -22.66 -2.02 1.02
CA LEU A 241 -23.30 -2.36 -0.27
C LEU A 241 -24.65 -1.65 -0.45
N LEU A 242 -25.50 -1.64 0.58
CA LEU A 242 -26.83 -1.02 0.55
C LEU A 242 -26.78 0.52 0.47
N ALA A 243 -25.83 1.15 1.18
CA ALA A 243 -25.70 2.60 1.25
C ALA A 243 -25.38 3.26 -0.11
N ASN A 244 -24.74 2.52 -1.02
CA ASN A 244 -24.30 3.02 -2.33
C ASN A 244 -25.35 2.87 -3.45
N GLY A 245 -26.62 2.59 -3.13
CA GLY A 245 -27.68 2.42 -4.12
C GLY A 245 -27.58 1.10 -4.91
N GLY A 246 -26.78 0.15 -4.43
CA GLY A 246 -26.70 -1.22 -4.93
C GLY A 246 -28.03 -1.95 -4.72
N GLY A 247 -28.95 -1.78 -5.67
CA GLY A 247 -30.24 -2.48 -5.68
C GLY A 247 -30.08 -3.99 -5.90
N ARG A 248 -31.22 -4.67 -6.12
CA ARG A 248 -31.35 -6.14 -6.27
C ARG A 248 -30.27 -6.83 -7.12
N SER A 249 -29.68 -6.16 -8.12
CA SER A 249 -28.64 -6.74 -8.98
C SER A 249 -27.31 -6.99 -8.27
N ALA A 250 -26.93 -6.19 -7.26
CA ALA A 250 -25.66 -6.37 -6.54
C ALA A 250 -25.68 -7.56 -5.57
N LEU A 251 -26.87 -8.12 -5.30
CA LEU A 251 -27.10 -9.24 -4.38
C LEU A 251 -27.61 -10.50 -5.12
N ALA A 252 -27.58 -10.51 -6.45
CA ALA A 252 -28.21 -11.56 -7.26
C ALA A 252 -27.60 -12.95 -7.05
N ASP A 253 -26.29 -13.02 -6.76
CA ASP A 253 -25.55 -14.28 -6.56
C ASP A 253 -25.57 -14.79 -5.10
N TYR A 254 -26.26 -14.09 -4.19
CA TYR A 254 -26.26 -14.38 -2.76
C TYR A 254 -27.62 -14.93 -2.27
N LEU A 255 -27.59 -15.72 -1.20
CA LEU A 255 -28.80 -16.06 -0.44
C LEU A 255 -29.22 -14.83 0.39
N VAL A 256 -30.21 -14.07 -0.10
CA VAL A 256 -30.64 -12.82 0.53
C VAL A 256 -31.67 -13.10 1.63
N VAL A 257 -31.26 -12.94 2.89
CA VAL A 257 -32.11 -13.06 4.07
C VAL A 257 -32.67 -11.68 4.45
N ARG A 258 -33.99 -11.55 4.41
CA ARG A 258 -34.74 -10.41 4.94
C ARG A 258 -35.33 -10.79 6.28
N GLY A 259 -35.55 -9.81 7.16
CA GLY A 259 -36.21 -10.08 8.43
C GLY A 259 -37.04 -8.92 8.94
N THR A 260 -38.15 -9.25 9.59
CA THR A 260 -39.04 -8.31 10.30
C THR A 260 -39.14 -8.74 11.77
N ALA A 261 -38.93 -7.81 12.70
CA ALA A 261 -39.14 -8.00 14.13
C ALA A 261 -40.30 -7.13 14.59
N VAL A 262 -41.40 -7.75 15.04
CA VAL A 262 -42.63 -7.06 15.44
C VAL A 262 -42.93 -7.31 16.91
N GLN A 263 -43.12 -6.24 17.68
CA GLN A 263 -43.54 -6.31 19.07
C GLN A 263 -45.07 -6.36 19.17
N SER A 264 -45.60 -7.19 20.06
CA SER A 264 -47.04 -7.33 20.35
C SER A 264 -47.23 -7.58 21.84
N GLY A 265 -47.37 -6.50 22.60
CA GLY A 265 -47.37 -6.55 24.07
C GLY A 265 -45.97 -6.93 24.60
N PRO A 266 -45.85 -7.89 25.53
CA PRO A 266 -44.55 -8.35 26.02
C PRO A 266 -43.80 -9.25 25.02
N ARG A 267 -44.44 -9.65 23.92
CA ARG A 267 -43.88 -10.62 22.96
C ARG A 267 -43.30 -9.98 21.71
N TRP A 268 -42.27 -10.64 21.20
CA TRP A 268 -41.62 -10.35 19.93
C TRP A 268 -41.83 -11.52 18.98
N ARG A 269 -42.32 -11.22 17.78
CA ARG A 269 -42.33 -12.12 16.64
C ARG A 269 -41.20 -11.72 15.70
N VAL A 270 -40.28 -12.63 15.41
CA VAL A 270 -39.24 -12.43 14.40
C VAL A 270 -39.50 -13.39 13.26
N THR A 271 -39.55 -12.84 12.05
CA THR A 271 -39.87 -13.53 10.81
C THR A 271 -38.76 -13.27 9.81
N LEU A 272 -38.25 -14.32 9.18
CA LEU A 272 -37.12 -14.30 8.26
C LEU A 272 -37.54 -14.93 6.91
N ASP A 273 -37.25 -14.23 5.83
CA ASP A 273 -37.47 -14.67 4.44
C ASP A 273 -36.12 -14.73 3.73
N ALA A 274 -35.62 -15.93 3.44
CA ALA A 274 -34.38 -16.13 2.68
C ALA A 274 -34.69 -16.50 1.24
N GLN A 275 -34.17 -15.73 0.28
CA GLN A 275 -34.38 -15.96 -1.15
C GLN A 275 -33.04 -16.29 -1.83
N ALA A 276 -32.97 -17.47 -2.42
CA ALA A 276 -31.80 -17.99 -3.11
C ALA A 276 -31.72 -17.47 -4.57
N PRO A 277 -30.52 -17.44 -5.19
CA PRO A 277 -30.32 -17.01 -6.58
C PRO A 277 -31.12 -17.81 -7.62
N ASP A 278 -31.39 -19.09 -7.33
CA ASP A 278 -32.19 -20.00 -8.16
C ASP A 278 -33.71 -19.80 -8.03
N GLY A 279 -34.14 -18.87 -7.18
CA GLY A 279 -35.53 -18.52 -6.93
C GLY A 279 -36.21 -19.29 -5.80
N PHE A 280 -35.54 -20.24 -5.15
CA PHE A 280 -36.11 -20.90 -3.96
C PHE A 280 -36.20 -19.92 -2.79
N ALA A 281 -37.30 -20.00 -2.03
CA ALA A 281 -37.56 -19.16 -0.88
C ALA A 281 -37.81 -20.02 0.37
N HIS A 282 -37.08 -19.72 1.44
CA HIS A 282 -37.24 -20.34 2.76
C HIS A 282 -37.80 -19.31 3.73
N HIS A 283 -38.79 -19.72 4.52
CA HIS A 283 -39.47 -18.86 5.49
C HIS A 283 -39.36 -19.47 6.88
N ALA A 284 -39.01 -18.65 7.87
CA ALA A 284 -38.96 -19.04 9.27
C ALA A 284 -39.55 -17.94 10.15
N SER A 285 -40.32 -18.31 11.17
CA SER A 285 -40.87 -17.36 12.13
C SER A 285 -40.89 -17.96 13.52
N ALA A 286 -40.53 -17.18 14.53
CA ALA A 286 -40.57 -17.57 15.93
C ALA A 286 -41.09 -16.43 16.82
N GLU A 287 -41.64 -16.80 17.98
CA GLU A 287 -42.14 -15.88 19.00
C GLU A 287 -41.46 -16.14 20.34
N ASN A 288 -41.11 -15.07 21.05
CA ASN A 288 -40.60 -15.15 22.42
C ASN A 288 -40.87 -13.84 23.17
N ASP A 289 -40.78 -13.86 24.50
CA ASP A 289 -40.86 -12.63 25.30
C ASP A 289 -39.54 -11.82 25.21
N ASP A 290 -38.41 -12.48 24.89
CA ASP A 290 -37.11 -11.85 24.55
C ASP A 290 -36.90 -11.77 23.02
N PRO A 291 -36.68 -10.57 22.44
CA PRO A 291 -36.48 -10.41 20.99
C PRO A 291 -35.26 -11.18 20.43
N ILE A 292 -34.24 -11.45 21.26
CA ILE A 292 -33.05 -12.19 20.87
C ILE A 292 -33.35 -13.68 20.80
N GLN A 293 -34.10 -14.21 21.76
CA GLN A 293 -34.55 -15.60 21.71
C GLN A 293 -35.54 -15.83 20.56
N ALA A 294 -36.39 -14.85 20.24
CA ALA A 294 -37.21 -14.87 19.03
C ALA A 294 -36.33 -14.88 17.75
N THR A 295 -35.32 -14.00 17.67
CA THR A 295 -34.38 -13.94 16.54
C THR A 295 -33.59 -15.24 16.38
N ARG A 296 -33.01 -15.76 17.47
CA ARG A 296 -32.24 -17.02 17.50
C ARG A 296 -33.12 -18.19 17.05
N SER A 297 -34.32 -18.31 17.60
CA SER A 297 -35.26 -19.36 17.23
C SER A 297 -35.68 -19.28 15.76
N ALA A 298 -35.88 -18.07 15.22
CA ALA A 298 -36.17 -17.88 13.80
C ALA A 298 -34.96 -18.23 12.91
N ALA A 299 -33.74 -17.87 13.32
CA ALA A 299 -32.50 -18.23 12.62
C ALA A 299 -32.22 -19.74 12.65
N ASP A 300 -32.52 -20.42 13.76
CA ASP A 300 -32.38 -21.87 13.91
C ASP A 300 -33.42 -22.65 13.09
N LEU A 301 -34.64 -22.12 12.99
CA LEU A 301 -35.65 -22.65 12.06
C LEU A 301 -35.25 -22.40 10.59
N LEU A 302 -34.59 -21.29 10.30
CA LEU A 302 -34.11 -20.97 8.96
C LEU A 302 -32.93 -21.88 8.54
N THR A 303 -31.94 -22.10 9.41
CA THR A 303 -30.83 -23.03 9.14
C THR A 303 -31.32 -24.46 8.97
N ALA A 304 -32.27 -24.90 9.80
CA ALA A 304 -32.96 -26.17 9.64
C ALA A 304 -33.70 -26.28 8.29
N ALA A 305 -34.41 -25.22 7.87
CA ALA A 305 -35.07 -25.16 6.57
C ALA A 305 -34.10 -25.15 5.38
N LEU A 306 -32.85 -24.72 5.58
CA LEU A 306 -31.74 -24.77 4.63
C LEU A 306 -30.94 -26.09 4.69
N GLY A 307 -31.43 -27.09 5.43
CA GLY A 307 -30.78 -28.41 5.53
C GLY A 307 -29.50 -28.43 6.38
N ARG A 308 -29.35 -27.49 7.31
CA ARG A 308 -28.27 -27.45 8.30
C ARG A 308 -28.82 -27.66 9.71
N LEU A 309 -28.16 -28.47 10.52
CA LEU A 309 -28.59 -28.71 11.90
C LEU A 309 -28.18 -27.53 12.81
N PRO A 310 -29.07 -27.01 13.68
CA PRO A 310 -28.70 -26.01 14.67
C PRO A 310 -27.64 -26.55 15.63
N GLY A 311 -26.59 -25.75 15.88
CA GLY A 311 -25.64 -26.02 16.96
C GLY A 311 -26.33 -26.00 18.33
N ASP A 312 -25.86 -26.87 19.23
CA ASP A 312 -26.55 -27.31 20.44
C ASP A 312 -26.97 -26.18 21.40
N LYS A 313 -28.00 -26.43 22.21
CA LYS A 313 -28.61 -25.45 23.12
C LYS A 313 -27.70 -25.13 24.30
N ARG A 314 -26.91 -24.07 24.17
CA ARG A 314 -26.19 -23.45 25.28
C ARG A 314 -27.12 -22.73 26.27
N ASP A 315 -26.68 -22.64 27.52
CA ASP A 315 -27.48 -22.13 28.65
C ASP A 315 -27.95 -20.67 28.47
N SER A 316 -29.10 -20.35 29.08
CA SER A 316 -29.71 -19.01 28.98
C SER A 316 -28.82 -17.88 29.54
N SER A 317 -27.92 -18.20 30.48
CA SER A 317 -26.91 -17.28 31.01
C SER A 317 -25.87 -16.89 29.94
N GLU A 318 -25.41 -17.87 29.14
CA GLU A 318 -24.43 -17.66 28.07
C GLU A 318 -25.03 -16.84 26.92
N ALA A 319 -26.31 -17.05 26.60
CA ALA A 319 -27.05 -16.23 25.64
C ALA A 319 -27.18 -14.75 26.08
N SER A 320 -27.39 -14.49 27.37
CA SER A 320 -27.43 -13.13 27.94
C SER A 320 -26.04 -12.46 27.95
N LEU A 321 -24.98 -13.24 28.18
CA LEU A 321 -23.60 -12.77 28.07
C LEU A 321 -23.26 -12.38 26.61
N GLN A 322 -23.51 -13.28 25.66
CA GLN A 322 -23.29 -13.06 24.23
C GLN A 322 -24.06 -11.84 23.70
N THR A 323 -25.29 -11.63 24.20
CA THR A 323 -26.12 -10.43 23.94
C THR A 323 -25.43 -9.13 24.35
N ARG A 324 -24.95 -9.03 25.60
CA ARG A 324 -24.29 -7.81 26.11
C ARG A 324 -23.01 -7.53 25.35
N LEU A 325 -22.25 -8.59 25.04
CA LEU A 325 -21.06 -8.53 24.20
C LEU A 325 -21.38 -7.96 22.79
N GLN A 326 -22.41 -8.47 22.10
CA GLN A 326 -22.84 -7.98 20.79
C GLN A 326 -23.32 -6.51 20.83
N ARG A 327 -24.18 -6.15 21.79
CA ARG A 327 -24.65 -4.75 21.96
C ARG A 327 -23.49 -3.79 22.21
N SER A 328 -22.50 -4.20 23.01
CA SER A 328 -21.30 -3.40 23.24
C SER A 328 -20.39 -3.32 22.01
N GLN A 329 -20.37 -4.32 21.13
CA GLN A 329 -19.65 -4.25 19.85
C GLN A 329 -20.25 -3.18 18.93
N ALA A 330 -21.57 -3.16 18.78
CA ALA A 330 -22.24 -2.17 17.93
C ALA A 330 -21.93 -0.73 18.40
N ALA A 331 -21.95 -0.48 19.71
CA ALA A 331 -21.56 0.81 20.28
C ALA A 331 -20.06 1.13 20.08
N LEU A 332 -19.15 0.14 20.18
CA LEU A 332 -17.72 0.30 19.87
C LEU A 332 -17.49 0.71 18.41
N LEU A 333 -18.21 0.07 17.46
CA LEU A 333 -18.15 0.38 16.04
C LEU A 333 -18.72 1.76 15.72
N ALA A 334 -19.80 2.16 16.39
CA ALA A 334 -20.37 3.51 16.35
C ALA A 334 -19.48 4.59 17.05
N ASN A 335 -18.35 4.20 17.65
CA ASN A 335 -17.46 5.06 18.44
C ASN A 335 -18.16 5.70 19.68
N GLU A 336 -19.11 4.99 20.25
CA GLU A 336 -19.86 5.33 21.47
C GLU A 336 -19.25 4.59 22.68
N LEU A 337 -18.00 4.93 23.01
CA LEU A 337 -17.19 4.18 23.99
C LEU A 337 -17.83 4.10 25.39
N ASP A 338 -18.51 5.16 25.83
CA ASP A 338 -19.20 5.19 27.12
C ASP A 338 -20.48 4.33 27.12
N ALA A 339 -21.22 4.31 26.02
CA ALA A 339 -22.39 3.44 25.85
C ALA A 339 -21.95 1.97 25.79
N ALA A 340 -20.87 1.66 25.06
CA ALA A 340 -20.27 0.34 25.00
C ALA A 340 -19.86 -0.15 26.41
N ARG A 341 -19.20 0.70 27.20
CA ARG A 341 -18.83 0.40 28.59
C ARG A 341 -20.06 0.21 29.47
N ALA A 342 -21.06 1.08 29.39
CA ALA A 342 -22.29 0.96 30.17
C ALA A 342 -23.03 -0.36 29.90
N ILE A 343 -23.12 -0.80 28.64
CA ILE A 343 -23.76 -2.07 28.24
C ILE A 343 -23.07 -3.30 28.87
N LEU A 344 -21.75 -3.26 29.08
CA LEU A 344 -21.01 -4.36 29.71
C LEU A 344 -21.14 -4.38 31.24
N LEU A 345 -21.23 -3.19 31.86
CA LEU A 345 -21.36 -3.02 33.30
C LEU A 345 -22.81 -3.12 33.80
N ASP A 346 -23.80 -3.06 32.91
CA ASP A 346 -25.21 -3.27 33.23
C ASP A 346 -25.42 -4.66 33.86
N GLY A 347 -25.81 -4.67 35.14
CA GLY A 347 -26.03 -5.86 35.95
C GLY A 347 -24.78 -6.69 36.27
N SER A 348 -23.55 -6.15 36.23
CA SER A 348 -22.33 -6.92 36.56
C SER A 348 -21.21 -6.06 37.19
N PRO A 349 -20.39 -6.63 38.09
CA PRO A 349 -19.23 -5.91 38.64
C PRO A 349 -18.20 -5.60 37.55
N ALA A 350 -17.47 -4.49 37.73
CA ALA A 350 -16.39 -4.06 36.82
C ALA A 350 -15.05 -4.78 37.09
N ASP A 351 -15.06 -5.74 38.01
CA ASP A 351 -13.91 -6.24 38.74
C ASP A 351 -13.47 -7.61 38.17
N ASP A 352 -12.44 -8.22 38.74
CA ASP A 352 -11.90 -9.53 38.29
C ASP A 352 -12.92 -10.69 38.35
N ALA A 353 -14.07 -10.49 39.01
CA ALA A 353 -15.20 -11.43 39.03
C ALA A 353 -16.02 -11.48 37.72
N ALA A 354 -15.82 -10.56 36.78
CA ALA A 354 -16.52 -10.58 35.49
C ALA A 354 -15.98 -11.68 34.54
N PRO A 355 -16.80 -12.21 33.60
CA PRO A 355 -16.32 -13.19 32.61
C PRO A 355 -15.16 -12.64 31.76
N ALA A 356 -14.18 -13.49 31.43
CA ALA A 356 -12.99 -13.10 30.66
C ALA A 356 -13.31 -12.35 29.34
N PRO A 357 -14.30 -12.76 28.50
CA PRO A 357 -14.68 -12.01 27.30
C PRO A 357 -15.20 -10.58 27.58
N VAL A 358 -15.82 -10.34 28.74
CA VAL A 358 -16.29 -8.99 29.15
C VAL A 358 -15.10 -8.13 29.57
N ARG A 359 -14.17 -8.68 30.35
CA ARG A 359 -12.94 -7.98 30.75
C ARG A 359 -12.04 -7.69 29.56
N TYR A 360 -11.95 -8.61 28.59
CA TYR A 360 -11.30 -8.39 27.30
C TYR A 360 -11.90 -7.18 26.56
N ARG A 361 -13.24 -7.14 26.40
CA ARG A 361 -13.89 -6.01 25.71
C ARG A 361 -13.79 -4.70 26.49
N LEU A 362 -13.81 -4.72 27.83
CA LEU A 362 -13.51 -3.52 28.64
C LEU A 362 -12.08 -3.00 28.40
N GLY A 363 -11.10 -3.90 28.28
CA GLY A 363 -9.73 -3.56 27.86
C GLY A 363 -9.66 -2.98 26.44
N GLN A 364 -10.42 -3.52 25.48
CA GLN A 364 -10.53 -2.95 24.13
C GLN A 364 -11.15 -1.53 24.13
N ILE A 365 -12.16 -1.29 24.98
CA ILE A 365 -12.76 0.04 25.16
C ILE A 365 -11.72 1.01 25.77
N ASP A 366 -10.90 0.55 26.72
CA ASP A 366 -9.83 1.38 27.30
C ASP A 366 -8.72 1.70 26.30
N LEU A 367 -8.28 0.71 25.51
CA LEU A 367 -7.35 0.90 24.40
C LEU A 367 -7.87 1.96 23.43
N ARG A 368 -9.12 1.83 22.97
CA ARG A 368 -9.73 2.78 22.00
C ARG A 368 -10.05 4.15 22.60
N ALA A 369 -10.10 4.27 23.93
CA ALA A 369 -10.23 5.52 24.65
C ALA A 369 -8.88 6.16 25.06
N GLY A 370 -7.74 5.59 24.63
CA GLY A 370 -6.40 6.08 24.99
C GLY A 370 -6.00 5.81 26.45
N ARG A 371 -6.77 5.01 27.19
CA ARG A 371 -6.47 4.62 28.58
C ARG A 371 -5.49 3.44 28.63
N PHE A 372 -4.34 3.61 27.98
CA PHE A 372 -3.37 2.55 27.70
C PHE A 372 -2.94 1.76 28.94
N ALA A 373 -2.62 2.43 30.07
CA ALA A 373 -2.26 1.74 31.31
C ALA A 373 -3.39 0.88 31.91
N SER A 374 -4.66 1.29 31.72
CA SER A 374 -5.83 0.51 32.14
C SER A 374 -6.00 -0.74 31.26
N ALA A 375 -5.82 -0.57 29.95
CA ALA A 375 -5.86 -1.66 28.98
C ALA A 375 -4.73 -2.68 29.21
N GLU A 376 -3.49 -2.22 29.45
CA GLU A 376 -2.33 -3.08 29.75
C GLU A 376 -2.61 -3.94 30.98
N ALA A 377 -2.96 -3.30 32.10
CA ALA A 377 -3.26 -3.99 33.35
C ALA A 377 -4.48 -4.92 33.28
N ALA A 378 -5.39 -4.73 32.31
CA ALA A 378 -6.51 -5.64 32.06
C ALA A 378 -6.09 -6.86 31.22
N PHE A 379 -5.30 -6.66 30.16
CA PHE A 379 -4.80 -7.76 29.32
C PHE A 379 -3.76 -8.61 30.07
N ASP A 380 -2.87 -8.00 30.84
CA ASP A 380 -1.87 -8.73 31.65
C ASP A 380 -2.51 -9.65 32.70
N ARG A 381 -3.60 -9.19 33.34
CA ARG A 381 -4.37 -10.02 34.28
C ARG A 381 -5.03 -11.20 33.57
N LEU A 382 -5.66 -10.97 32.42
CA LEU A 382 -6.27 -12.03 31.62
C LEU A 382 -5.25 -13.09 31.21
N LEU A 383 -4.07 -12.69 30.72
CA LEU A 383 -3.02 -13.62 30.27
C LEU A 383 -2.39 -14.46 31.41
N GLN A 384 -2.62 -14.11 32.67
CA GLN A 384 -2.19 -14.89 33.83
C GLN A 384 -3.24 -15.92 34.30
N GLU A 385 -4.45 -15.92 33.72
CA GLU A 385 -5.55 -16.77 34.18
C GLU A 385 -5.54 -18.18 33.55
N PRO A 386 -5.94 -19.21 34.31
CA PRO A 386 -6.19 -20.56 33.76
C PRO A 386 -7.16 -20.55 32.57
N ALA A 387 -8.13 -19.63 32.55
CA ALA A 387 -9.12 -19.52 31.48
C ALA A 387 -8.52 -19.30 30.08
N MET A 388 -7.31 -18.73 29.96
CA MET A 388 -6.61 -18.60 28.67
C MET A 388 -5.96 -19.91 28.18
N HIS A 389 -5.85 -20.91 29.06
CA HIS A 389 -5.44 -22.26 28.67
C HIS A 389 -6.66 -23.07 28.17
N ASP A 390 -7.84 -22.79 28.71
CA ASP A 390 -9.11 -23.44 28.32
C ASP A 390 -9.69 -22.86 27.02
N ASP A 391 -9.55 -21.54 26.77
CA ASP A 391 -9.99 -20.87 25.54
C ASP A 391 -8.80 -20.30 24.75
N ALA A 392 -8.25 -21.13 23.85
CA ALA A 392 -7.15 -20.77 22.97
C ALA A 392 -7.49 -19.66 21.96
N GLN A 393 -8.77 -19.49 21.57
CA GLN A 393 -9.15 -18.43 20.64
C GLN A 393 -9.13 -17.07 21.37
N LEU A 394 -9.73 -17.00 22.56
CA LEU A 394 -9.68 -15.81 23.41
C LEU A 394 -8.25 -15.44 23.79
N HIS A 395 -7.39 -16.43 24.09
CA HIS A 395 -5.97 -16.18 24.37
C HIS A 395 -5.27 -15.48 23.19
N ALA A 396 -5.43 -15.98 21.96
CA ALA A 396 -4.89 -15.32 20.76
C ALA A 396 -5.48 -13.91 20.54
N GLN A 397 -6.77 -13.71 20.85
CA GLN A 397 -7.43 -12.40 20.76
C GLN A 397 -6.91 -11.39 21.80
N VAL A 398 -6.59 -11.83 23.02
CA VAL A 398 -6.01 -10.99 24.09
C VAL A 398 -4.58 -10.59 23.72
N LEU A 399 -3.74 -11.55 23.31
CA LEU A 399 -2.38 -11.27 22.82
C LEU A 399 -2.39 -10.30 21.63
N CYS A 400 -3.27 -10.47 20.65
CA CYS A 400 -3.41 -9.51 19.55
C CYS A 400 -3.80 -8.10 20.00
N ALA A 401 -4.60 -7.96 21.08
CA ALA A 401 -4.98 -6.65 21.60
C ALA A 401 -3.86 -5.99 22.42
N ARG A 402 -3.10 -6.77 23.19
CA ARG A 402 -1.93 -6.27 23.91
C ARG A 402 -0.75 -5.96 22.97
N GLY A 403 -0.54 -6.75 21.92
CA GLY A 403 0.40 -6.42 20.85
C GLY A 403 0.04 -5.12 20.11
N ALA A 404 -1.25 -4.88 19.84
CA ALA A 404 -1.71 -3.61 19.26
C ALA A 404 -1.52 -2.43 20.24
N LEU A 405 -1.78 -2.63 21.54
CA LEU A 405 -1.49 -1.67 22.59
C LEU A 405 0.00 -1.33 22.68
N TYR A 406 0.89 -2.32 22.61
CA TYR A 406 2.34 -2.11 22.57
C TYR A 406 2.79 -1.35 21.32
N GLY A 407 2.13 -1.55 20.18
CA GLY A 407 2.31 -0.70 18.99
C GLY A 407 1.95 0.77 19.23
N HIS A 408 0.92 1.07 20.02
CA HIS A 408 0.57 2.45 20.43
C HIS A 408 1.51 3.05 21.49
N LEU A 409 2.40 2.24 22.08
CA LEU A 409 3.38 2.66 23.10
C LEU A 409 4.83 2.58 22.57
N ASP A 410 5.01 2.46 21.25
CA ASP A 410 6.28 2.26 20.55
C ASP A 410 7.12 1.06 21.05
N ARG A 411 6.47 0.11 21.75
CA ARG A 411 7.06 -1.11 22.31
C ARG A 411 7.06 -2.24 21.27
N PHE A 412 7.57 -1.96 20.08
CA PHE A 412 7.45 -2.86 18.91
C PHE A 412 8.07 -4.26 19.13
N ALA A 413 9.13 -4.37 19.94
CA ALA A 413 9.75 -5.65 20.29
C ALA A 413 8.93 -6.49 21.31
N GLU A 414 7.96 -5.89 22.00
CA GLU A 414 6.95 -6.62 22.80
C GLU A 414 5.73 -6.93 21.93
N ALA A 415 5.32 -6.00 21.06
CA ALA A 415 4.28 -6.24 20.07
C ALA A 415 4.60 -7.42 19.14
N GLU A 416 5.83 -7.52 18.61
CA GLU A 416 6.26 -8.63 17.76
C GLU A 416 6.10 -9.99 18.48
N ARG A 417 6.47 -10.06 19.76
CA ARG A 417 6.36 -11.29 20.57
C ARG A 417 4.90 -11.69 20.78
N ASP A 418 4.06 -10.76 21.24
CA ASP A 418 2.63 -11.02 21.44
C ASP A 418 1.93 -11.48 20.14
N PHE A 419 2.28 -10.88 19.01
CA PHE A 419 1.74 -11.30 17.72
C PHE A 419 2.32 -12.63 17.20
N ASP A 420 3.57 -12.98 17.54
CA ASP A 420 4.16 -14.27 17.21
C ASP A 420 3.49 -15.41 18.00
N ASP A 421 3.32 -15.23 19.31
CA ASP A 421 2.60 -16.15 20.19
C ASP A 421 1.14 -16.31 19.74
N ALA A 422 0.45 -15.20 19.45
CA ALA A 422 -0.93 -15.23 18.94
C ALA A 422 -1.04 -15.96 17.59
N ALA A 423 -0.10 -15.74 16.66
CA ALA A 423 -0.07 -16.45 15.38
C ALA A 423 0.25 -17.94 15.55
N GLY A 424 1.06 -18.30 16.55
CA GLY A 424 1.32 -19.68 16.94
C GLY A 424 0.06 -20.39 17.42
N ILE A 425 -0.64 -19.80 18.39
CA ILE A 425 -1.91 -20.32 18.94
C ILE A 425 -2.98 -20.40 17.84
N ALA A 426 -3.17 -19.34 17.07
CA ALA A 426 -4.18 -19.30 16.00
C ALA A 426 -3.92 -20.35 14.90
N ARG A 427 -2.65 -20.59 14.56
CA ARG A 427 -2.26 -21.65 13.61
C ARG A 427 -2.52 -23.04 14.17
N ALA A 428 -2.30 -23.27 15.46
CA ALA A 428 -2.55 -24.56 16.11
C ALA A 428 -4.06 -24.86 16.24
N GLY A 429 -4.87 -23.84 16.55
CA GLY A 429 -6.33 -23.94 16.64
C GLY A 429 -7.09 -23.82 15.31
N ALA A 430 -6.40 -23.59 14.19
CA ALA A 430 -6.97 -23.28 12.87
C ALA A 430 -7.88 -22.02 12.83
N PHE A 431 -7.67 -21.08 13.75
CA PHE A 431 -8.42 -19.82 13.86
C PHE A 431 -7.97 -18.83 12.77
N THR A 432 -8.64 -18.86 11.62
CA THR A 432 -8.20 -18.13 10.41
C THR A 432 -8.26 -16.60 10.56
N GLU A 433 -9.28 -16.07 11.26
CA GLU A 433 -9.41 -14.62 11.50
C GLU A 433 -8.30 -14.11 12.43
N GLU A 434 -8.10 -14.79 13.56
CA GLU A 434 -7.04 -14.50 14.53
C GLU A 434 -5.65 -14.62 13.89
N LEU A 435 -5.40 -15.64 13.06
CA LEU A 435 -4.14 -15.79 12.35
C LEU A 435 -3.88 -14.63 11.39
N GLY A 436 -4.89 -14.24 10.60
CA GLY A 436 -4.79 -13.10 9.69
C GLY A 436 -4.53 -11.78 10.43
N ARG A 437 -5.21 -11.56 11.56
CA ARG A 437 -5.02 -10.37 12.41
C ARG A 437 -3.65 -10.36 13.09
N ALA A 438 -3.20 -11.48 13.63
CA ALA A 438 -1.90 -11.62 14.29
C ALA A 438 -0.76 -11.36 13.30
N LEU A 439 -0.80 -11.97 12.11
CA LEU A 439 0.19 -11.75 11.07
C LEU A 439 0.22 -10.30 10.57
N ASN A 440 -0.94 -9.65 10.42
CA ASN A 440 -0.98 -8.22 10.07
C ASN A 440 -0.32 -7.33 11.14
N GLY A 441 -0.60 -7.62 12.42
CA GLY A 441 0.02 -6.92 13.55
C GLY A 441 1.53 -7.14 13.64
N ARG A 442 1.98 -8.40 13.49
CA ARG A 442 3.40 -8.77 13.47
C ARG A 442 4.14 -8.12 12.32
N GLY A 443 3.53 -8.09 11.13
CA GLY A 443 4.05 -7.40 9.96
C GLY A 443 4.28 -5.90 10.21
N ALA A 444 3.30 -5.22 10.81
CA ALA A 444 3.44 -3.81 11.18
C ALA A 444 4.56 -3.59 12.23
N ALA A 445 4.59 -4.38 13.31
CA ALA A 445 5.64 -4.30 14.32
C ALA A 445 7.05 -4.56 13.75
N ARG A 446 7.16 -5.51 12.80
CA ARG A 446 8.41 -5.82 12.09
C ARG A 446 8.84 -4.72 11.14
N SER A 447 7.91 -3.97 10.53
CA SER A 447 8.25 -2.78 9.72
C SER A 447 8.91 -1.72 10.59
N ALA A 448 8.29 -1.40 11.75
CA ALA A 448 8.85 -0.46 12.72
C ALA A 448 10.23 -0.90 13.26
N LEU A 449 10.45 -2.21 13.44
CA LEU A 449 11.75 -2.79 13.79
C LEU A 449 12.73 -2.94 12.61
N GLN A 450 12.44 -2.37 11.44
CA GLN A 450 13.24 -2.41 10.21
C GLN A 450 13.47 -3.83 9.63
N LYS A 451 12.69 -4.83 10.07
CA LYS A 451 12.70 -6.22 9.59
C LYS A 451 11.84 -6.37 8.32
N PHE A 452 12.16 -5.60 7.29
CA PHE A 452 11.29 -5.38 6.13
C PHE A 452 10.89 -6.65 5.35
N ASP A 453 11.81 -7.61 5.17
CA ASP A 453 11.50 -8.82 4.40
C ASP A 453 10.64 -9.81 5.19
N GLU A 454 10.80 -9.88 6.51
CA GLU A 454 9.91 -10.62 7.41
C GLU A 454 8.52 -9.97 7.47
N SER A 455 8.47 -8.63 7.53
CA SER A 455 7.24 -7.85 7.48
C SER A 455 6.44 -8.12 6.21
N LEU A 456 7.09 -8.08 5.03
CA LEU A 456 6.42 -8.34 3.75
C LEU A 456 5.87 -9.77 3.66
N ALA A 457 6.59 -10.76 4.19
CA ALA A 457 6.14 -12.15 4.25
C ALA A 457 4.89 -12.30 5.14
N ASP A 458 4.90 -11.67 6.32
CA ASP A 458 3.77 -11.68 7.27
C ASP A 458 2.53 -10.99 6.69
N LEU A 459 2.69 -9.80 6.10
CA LEU A 459 1.60 -9.07 5.44
C LEU A 459 1.04 -9.85 4.24
N GLY A 460 1.91 -10.46 3.42
CA GLY A 460 1.52 -11.33 2.32
C GLY A 460 0.68 -12.53 2.78
N GLN A 461 1.08 -13.19 3.88
CA GLN A 461 0.31 -14.29 4.46
C GLN A 461 -1.00 -13.80 5.10
N ALA A 462 -0.98 -12.70 5.86
CA ALA A 462 -2.17 -12.10 6.46
C ALA A 462 -3.26 -11.81 5.41
N ARG A 463 -2.86 -11.27 4.25
CA ARG A 463 -3.75 -11.00 3.11
C ARG A 463 -4.45 -12.26 2.60
N ILE A 464 -3.73 -13.38 2.56
CA ILE A 464 -4.26 -14.68 2.11
C ILE A 464 -5.25 -15.24 3.14
N GLU A 465 -4.91 -15.22 4.43
CA GLU A 465 -5.79 -15.73 5.49
C GLU A 465 -7.09 -14.93 5.58
N LEU A 466 -7.01 -13.59 5.56
CA LEU A 466 -8.19 -12.71 5.57
C LEU A 466 -9.02 -12.84 4.28
N GLY A 467 -8.35 -13.13 3.15
CA GLY A 467 -8.99 -13.46 1.87
C GLY A 467 -9.85 -14.72 1.92
N LYS A 468 -9.44 -15.77 2.65
CA LYS A 468 -10.22 -17.03 2.79
C LYS A 468 -11.58 -16.81 3.46
N ILE A 469 -11.69 -15.81 4.34
CA ILE A 469 -12.90 -15.49 5.10
C ILE A 469 -13.68 -14.28 4.55
N GLY A 470 -13.18 -13.65 3.49
CA GLY A 470 -13.81 -12.47 2.86
C GLY A 470 -13.77 -11.20 3.71
N ASP A 471 -12.74 -11.03 4.57
CA ASP A 471 -12.59 -9.81 5.39
C ASP A 471 -11.98 -8.66 4.58
N GLU A 472 -12.81 -7.99 3.78
CA GLU A 472 -12.44 -6.81 2.98
C GLU A 472 -11.82 -5.68 3.81
N LEU A 473 -12.23 -5.51 5.08
CA LEU A 473 -11.69 -4.48 5.97
C LEU A 473 -10.27 -4.87 6.42
N GLY A 474 -10.07 -6.12 6.81
CA GLY A 474 -8.77 -6.70 7.13
C GLY A 474 -7.80 -6.64 5.95
N ILE A 475 -8.23 -7.04 4.75
CA ILE A 475 -7.41 -6.96 3.54
C ILE A 475 -7.05 -5.49 3.23
N ALA A 476 -7.98 -4.54 3.38
CA ALA A 476 -7.67 -3.12 3.19
C ALA A 476 -6.66 -2.58 4.23
N ARG A 477 -6.69 -3.06 5.48
CA ARG A 477 -5.67 -2.76 6.51
C ARG A 477 -4.31 -3.35 6.16
N VAL A 478 -4.27 -4.59 5.67
CA VAL A 478 -3.02 -5.21 5.18
C VAL A 478 -2.46 -4.44 3.98
N ASP A 479 -3.28 -4.12 2.98
CA ASP A 479 -2.86 -3.35 1.81
C ASP A 479 -2.32 -1.97 2.24
N ASN A 480 -2.97 -1.28 3.18
CA ASN A 480 -2.45 -0.03 3.75
C ASN A 480 -1.07 -0.20 4.43
N ASN A 481 -0.88 -1.27 5.19
CA ASN A 481 0.39 -1.56 5.87
C ASN A 481 1.51 -1.92 4.87
N ILE A 482 1.20 -2.59 3.76
CA ILE A 482 2.16 -2.80 2.65
C ILE A 482 2.54 -1.46 2.00
N GLY A 483 1.58 -0.55 1.85
CA GLY A 483 1.85 0.82 1.40
C GLY A 483 2.82 1.56 2.34
N ALA A 484 2.62 1.47 3.65
CA ALA A 484 3.52 2.06 4.64
C ALA A 484 4.92 1.44 4.58
N LEU A 485 5.02 0.11 4.59
CA LEU A 485 6.26 -0.65 4.46
C LEU A 485 7.08 -0.25 3.22
N GLU A 486 6.48 -0.22 2.02
CA GLU A 486 7.20 0.18 0.82
C GLU A 486 7.55 1.69 0.81
N SER A 487 6.83 2.52 1.56
CA SER A 487 7.23 3.92 1.80
C SER A 487 8.46 4.03 2.72
N GLU A 488 8.51 3.26 3.81
CA GLU A 488 9.68 3.17 4.72
C GLU A 488 10.93 2.67 3.99
N ARG A 489 10.76 1.70 3.07
CA ARG A 489 11.81 1.18 2.18
C ARG A 489 12.25 2.16 1.08
N ALA A 490 11.82 3.42 1.13
CA ALA A 490 12.09 4.47 0.14
C ALA A 490 11.58 4.15 -1.28
N ARG A 491 10.48 3.39 -1.42
CA ARG A 491 9.90 2.98 -2.71
C ARG A 491 8.48 3.56 -2.91
N PRO A 492 8.33 4.90 -2.95
CA PRO A 492 7.00 5.54 -3.02
C PRO A 492 6.21 5.11 -4.27
N ALA A 493 6.86 4.83 -5.40
CA ALA A 493 6.20 4.33 -6.60
C ALA A 493 5.55 2.92 -6.42
N GLN A 494 6.08 2.10 -5.51
CA GLN A 494 5.52 0.78 -5.16
C GLN A 494 4.44 0.90 -4.08
N ALA A 495 4.57 1.84 -3.15
CA ALA A 495 3.56 2.15 -2.14
C ALA A 495 2.26 2.76 -2.71
N LEU A 496 2.39 3.62 -3.73
CA LEU A 496 1.29 4.39 -4.33
C LEU A 496 0.01 3.56 -4.65
N PRO A 497 0.05 2.45 -5.41
CA PRO A 497 -1.16 1.67 -5.72
C PRO A 497 -1.86 1.11 -4.47
N PHE A 498 -1.12 0.69 -3.46
CA PHE A 498 -1.69 0.13 -2.23
C PHE A 498 -2.50 1.17 -1.45
N PHE A 499 -1.98 2.41 -1.32
CA PHE A 499 -2.71 3.50 -0.67
C PHE A 499 -3.93 3.99 -1.48
N ILE A 500 -3.85 3.96 -2.81
CA ILE A 500 -5.00 4.26 -3.67
C ILE A 500 -6.12 3.22 -3.44
N GLU A 501 -5.78 1.93 -3.43
CA GLU A 501 -6.75 0.86 -3.25
C GLU A 501 -7.32 0.80 -1.82
N SER A 502 -6.47 0.89 -0.79
CA SER A 502 -6.90 0.84 0.62
C SER A 502 -7.81 2.01 0.97
N SER A 503 -7.43 3.26 0.62
CA SER A 503 -8.27 4.45 0.87
C SER A 503 -9.62 4.37 0.15
N ALA A 504 -9.66 3.80 -1.06
CA ALA A 504 -10.91 3.56 -1.78
C ALA A 504 -11.77 2.45 -1.15
N ARG A 505 -11.17 1.39 -0.58
CA ARG A 505 -11.90 0.33 0.16
C ARG A 505 -12.46 0.86 1.48
N PHE A 506 -11.66 1.56 2.28
CA PHE A 506 -12.13 2.17 3.53
C PHE A 506 -13.27 3.16 3.30
N ALA A 507 -13.21 3.95 2.22
CA ALA A 507 -14.31 4.83 1.82
C ALA A 507 -15.61 4.07 1.50
N ARG A 508 -15.54 2.92 0.82
CA ARG A 508 -16.72 2.07 0.54
C ARG A 508 -17.29 1.40 1.79
N LEU A 509 -16.43 1.08 2.76
CA LEU A 509 -16.80 0.44 4.03
C LEU A 509 -17.23 1.44 5.12
N GLY A 510 -17.07 2.75 4.89
CA GLY A 510 -17.36 3.77 5.91
C GLY A 510 -16.34 3.84 7.06
N ALA A 511 -15.18 3.20 6.91
CA ALA A 511 -14.12 3.14 7.91
C ALA A 511 -13.30 4.45 7.90
N ILE A 512 -13.88 5.52 8.48
CA ILE A 512 -13.38 6.90 8.35
C ILE A 512 -11.94 7.07 8.89
N ASN A 513 -11.61 6.51 10.05
CA ASN A 513 -10.29 6.68 10.66
C ASN A 513 -9.21 5.99 9.83
N GLU A 514 -9.47 4.77 9.37
CA GLU A 514 -8.61 4.01 8.47
C GLU A 514 -8.47 4.68 7.10
N GLN A 515 -9.56 5.24 6.56
CA GLN A 515 -9.55 6.03 5.34
C GLN A 515 -8.63 7.26 5.48
N VAL A 516 -8.69 7.95 6.62
CA VAL A 516 -7.85 9.13 6.89
C VAL A 516 -6.38 8.75 6.99
N THR A 517 -6.04 7.66 7.71
CA THR A 517 -4.67 7.12 7.73
C THR A 517 -4.16 6.79 6.31
N ALA A 518 -4.98 6.13 5.48
CA ALA A 518 -4.61 5.81 4.10
C ALA A 518 -4.46 7.04 3.21
N LEU A 519 -5.26 8.10 3.43
CA LEU A 519 -5.13 9.37 2.71
C LEU A 519 -3.89 10.17 3.14
N ILE A 520 -3.50 10.12 4.42
CA ILE A 520 -2.22 10.69 4.89
C ILE A 520 -1.05 9.98 4.21
N GLY A 521 -1.05 8.64 4.21
CA GLY A 521 -0.03 7.84 3.51
C GLY A 521 0.03 8.13 2.00
N LEU A 522 -1.13 8.18 1.34
CA LEU A 522 -1.24 8.54 -0.08
C LEU A 522 -0.66 9.93 -0.37
N GLY A 523 -0.98 10.93 0.46
CA GLY A 523 -0.49 12.30 0.30
C GLY A 523 1.03 12.40 0.46
N ASN A 524 1.59 11.73 1.47
CA ASN A 524 3.04 11.65 1.69
C ASN A 524 3.74 11.00 0.48
N VAL A 525 3.22 9.88 -0.02
CA VAL A 525 3.79 9.17 -1.19
C VAL A 525 3.71 10.01 -2.47
N GLN A 526 2.60 10.73 -2.68
CA GLN A 526 2.45 11.67 -3.79
C GLN A 526 3.45 12.82 -3.69
N ALA A 527 3.68 13.38 -2.48
CA ALA A 527 4.71 14.38 -2.22
C ALA A 527 6.13 13.84 -2.54
N SER A 528 6.48 12.63 -2.09
CA SER A 528 7.76 11.98 -2.41
C SER A 528 7.98 11.78 -3.92
N LEU A 529 6.91 11.65 -4.70
CA LEU A 529 6.91 11.55 -6.16
C LEU A 529 6.78 12.89 -6.90
N LEU A 530 6.80 14.03 -6.18
CA LEU A 530 6.59 15.39 -6.71
C LEU A 530 5.21 15.62 -7.36
N GLN A 531 4.23 14.79 -7.01
CA GLN A 531 2.83 14.86 -7.46
C GLN A 531 2.03 15.84 -6.58
N TRP A 532 2.50 17.10 -6.50
CA TRP A 532 2.02 18.08 -5.51
C TRP A 532 0.55 18.47 -5.68
N ARG A 533 0.01 18.40 -6.90
CA ARG A 533 -1.41 18.71 -7.17
C ARG A 533 -2.32 17.58 -6.69
N GLU A 534 -1.88 16.34 -6.89
CA GLU A 534 -2.53 15.12 -6.44
C GLU A 534 -2.46 15.02 -4.90
N ALA A 535 -1.30 15.30 -4.31
CA ALA A 535 -1.11 15.38 -2.87
C ALA A 535 -2.06 16.40 -2.23
N LEU A 536 -2.19 17.60 -2.80
CA LEU A 536 -3.15 18.61 -2.32
C LEU A 536 -4.60 18.12 -2.41
N GLN A 537 -5.00 17.45 -3.49
CA GLN A 537 -6.35 16.89 -3.64
C GLN A 537 -6.62 15.80 -2.60
N THR A 538 -5.65 14.90 -2.38
CA THR A 538 -5.71 13.84 -1.38
C THR A 538 -5.84 14.41 0.04
N ALA A 539 -4.97 15.35 0.41
CA ALA A 539 -4.99 16.00 1.71
C ALA A 539 -6.29 16.81 1.93
N THR A 540 -6.81 17.47 0.89
CA THR A 540 -8.11 18.16 0.95
C THR A 540 -9.28 17.19 1.18
N ARG A 541 -9.27 16.01 0.52
CA ARG A 541 -10.27 14.96 0.76
C ARG A 541 -10.23 14.41 2.19
N GLY A 542 -9.03 14.24 2.76
CA GLY A 542 -8.87 13.84 4.15
C GLY A 542 -9.33 14.93 5.12
N TRP A 543 -8.96 16.19 4.88
CA TRP A 543 -9.37 17.34 5.68
C TRP A 543 -10.89 17.53 5.73
N ALA A 544 -11.59 17.27 4.61
CA ALA A 544 -13.06 17.28 4.56
C ALA A 544 -13.74 16.21 5.44
N LEU A 545 -12.99 15.24 5.98
CA LEU A 545 -13.47 14.27 6.98
C LEU A 545 -13.20 14.73 8.43
N GLY A 546 -12.50 15.85 8.63
CA GLY A 546 -11.95 16.28 9.93
C GLY A 546 -12.96 16.41 11.07
N ASP A 547 -14.21 16.80 10.79
CA ASP A 547 -15.28 16.86 11.80
C ASP A 547 -15.72 15.49 12.34
N LYS A 548 -15.40 14.41 11.60
CA LYS A 548 -15.67 13.03 11.98
C LYS A 548 -14.45 12.37 12.64
N VAL A 549 -13.26 12.97 12.50
CA VAL A 549 -12.01 12.49 13.11
C VAL A 549 -11.87 13.10 14.50
N ARG A 550 -11.97 12.27 15.53
CA ARG A 550 -11.74 12.67 16.94
C ARG A 550 -10.27 12.67 17.34
N ASP A 551 -9.41 12.00 16.58
CA ASP A 551 -7.98 11.87 16.85
C ASP A 551 -7.23 13.17 16.49
N PRO A 552 -6.61 13.87 17.47
CA PRO A 552 -5.87 15.09 17.20
C PRO A 552 -4.61 14.87 16.35
N THR A 553 -3.91 13.73 16.52
CA THR A 553 -2.72 13.36 15.73
C THR A 553 -3.08 13.22 14.25
N GLN A 554 -4.18 12.54 13.93
CA GLN A 554 -4.66 12.44 12.53
C GLN A 554 -5.01 13.81 11.93
N ARG A 555 -5.66 14.69 12.69
CA ARG A 555 -5.98 16.05 12.22
C ARG A 555 -4.74 16.90 11.99
N ILE A 556 -3.73 16.78 12.83
CA ILE A 556 -2.43 17.44 12.65
C ILE A 556 -1.71 16.92 11.40
N HIS A 557 -1.67 15.61 11.17
CA HIS A 557 -1.09 15.04 9.95
C HIS A 557 -1.78 15.49 8.67
N LEU A 558 -3.12 15.65 8.68
CA LEU A 558 -3.85 16.22 7.54
C LEU A 558 -3.52 17.70 7.32
N ALA A 559 -3.40 18.50 8.38
CA ALA A 559 -3.01 19.91 8.29
C ALA A 559 -1.57 20.08 7.77
N VAL A 560 -0.65 19.24 8.23
CA VAL A 560 0.74 19.18 7.76
C VAL A 560 0.79 18.81 6.28
N GLY A 561 0.13 17.73 5.85
CA GLY A 561 0.10 17.35 4.44
C GLY A 561 -0.53 18.40 3.51
N LEU A 562 -1.55 19.13 3.99
CA LEU A 562 -2.08 20.32 3.32
C LEU A 562 -1.03 21.43 3.22
N ALA A 563 -0.33 21.74 4.31
CA ALA A 563 0.66 22.81 4.36
C ALA A 563 1.88 22.52 3.48
N GLU A 564 2.41 21.29 3.53
CA GLU A 564 3.49 20.81 2.65
C GLU A 564 3.09 20.94 1.16
N ALA A 565 1.89 20.47 0.79
CA ALA A 565 1.40 20.58 -0.59
C ALA A 565 1.12 22.04 -1.02
N TYR A 566 0.61 22.89 -0.11
CA TYR A 566 0.46 24.32 -0.39
C TYR A 566 1.81 25.02 -0.57
N LEU A 567 2.82 24.73 0.26
CA LEU A 567 4.18 25.25 0.12
C LEU A 567 4.81 24.86 -1.21
N ALA A 568 4.70 23.58 -1.60
CA ALA A 568 5.22 23.08 -2.87
C ALA A 568 4.52 23.68 -4.10
N LEU A 569 3.26 24.09 -3.96
CA LEU A 569 2.50 24.84 -4.98
C LEU A 569 2.62 26.37 -4.83
N GLY A 570 3.49 26.86 -3.95
CA GLY A 570 3.79 28.28 -3.78
C GLY A 570 2.71 29.09 -3.08
N ARG A 571 1.84 28.46 -2.28
CA ARG A 571 0.71 29.09 -1.57
C ARG A 571 1.01 29.24 -0.08
N GLN A 572 2.02 30.04 0.25
CA GLN A 572 2.57 30.19 1.61
C GLN A 572 1.49 30.58 2.63
N LYS A 573 0.59 31.51 2.28
CA LYS A 573 -0.53 31.91 3.14
C LYS A 573 -1.46 30.74 3.47
N SER A 574 -1.86 29.98 2.46
CA SER A 574 -2.74 28.80 2.63
C SER A 574 -2.07 27.71 3.47
N ALA A 575 -0.75 27.57 3.41
CA ALA A 575 -0.01 26.63 4.26
C ALA A 575 -0.06 27.07 5.73
N GLY A 576 0.19 28.35 6.01
CA GLY A 576 0.08 28.90 7.37
C GLY A 576 -1.35 28.84 7.93
N ASP A 577 -2.37 29.04 7.09
CA ASP A 577 -3.78 28.90 7.50
C ASP A 577 -4.13 27.44 7.87
N ALA A 578 -3.58 26.46 7.14
CA ALA A 578 -3.81 25.04 7.42
C ALA A 578 -3.22 24.62 8.78
N LEU A 579 -2.01 25.07 9.12
CA LEU A 579 -1.41 24.76 10.43
C LEU A 579 -2.13 25.49 11.58
N ARG A 580 -2.46 26.77 11.43
CA ARG A 580 -3.24 27.52 12.44
C ARG A 580 -4.60 26.88 12.77
N ALA A 581 -5.21 26.18 11.81
CA ALA A 581 -6.47 25.47 12.02
C ALA A 581 -6.38 24.29 13.00
N VAL A 582 -5.17 23.83 13.36
CA VAL A 582 -4.93 22.77 14.36
C VAL A 582 -4.15 23.23 15.60
N ASP A 583 -3.85 24.53 15.75
CA ASP A 583 -3.21 25.08 16.96
C ASP A 583 -3.84 24.59 18.28
N PRO A 584 -5.19 24.54 18.44
CA PRO A 584 -5.82 24.07 19.68
C PRO A 584 -5.59 22.58 19.98
N LEU A 585 -5.17 21.78 19.00
CA LEU A 585 -4.94 20.34 19.13
C LEU A 585 -3.51 20.02 19.57
N THR A 586 -2.59 20.98 19.51
CA THR A 586 -1.15 20.79 19.78
C THR A 586 -0.83 20.34 21.21
N GLN A 587 -1.75 20.51 22.17
CA GLN A 587 -1.60 20.04 23.55
C GLN A 587 -2.03 18.59 23.77
N ALA A 588 -2.68 17.96 22.77
CA ALA A 588 -3.30 16.64 22.88
C ALA A 588 -2.69 15.60 21.92
N THR A 589 -1.52 15.91 21.34
CA THR A 589 -0.82 15.11 20.33
C THR A 589 0.51 14.59 20.88
N ASP A 590 1.06 13.55 20.26
CA ASP A 590 2.41 13.05 20.52
C ASP A 590 3.53 14.00 20.04
N GLY A 591 4.75 13.78 20.54
CA GLY A 591 5.91 14.64 20.25
C GLY A 591 6.39 14.60 18.80
N ALA A 592 6.26 13.48 18.09
CA ALA A 592 6.69 13.36 16.70
C ALA A 592 5.76 14.16 15.77
N SER A 593 4.44 14.03 15.95
CA SER A 593 3.42 14.81 15.24
C SER A 593 3.55 16.31 15.49
N LEU A 594 3.80 16.71 16.75
CA LEU A 594 4.11 18.11 17.09
C LEU A 594 5.42 18.57 16.43
N GLY A 595 6.45 17.73 16.45
CA GLY A 595 7.73 17.96 15.80
C GLY A 595 7.56 18.25 14.30
N ARG A 596 6.79 17.42 13.59
CA ARG A 596 6.51 17.60 12.15
C ARG A 596 5.72 18.87 11.85
N LEU A 597 4.75 19.22 12.70
CA LEU A 597 4.02 20.50 12.59
C LEU A 597 4.98 21.68 12.73
N ARG A 598 5.81 21.72 13.78
CA ARG A 598 6.78 22.81 14.01
C ARG A 598 7.87 22.86 12.94
N ALA A 599 8.27 21.72 12.37
CA ALA A 599 9.21 21.67 11.24
C ALA A 599 8.60 22.30 9.99
N THR A 600 7.30 22.08 9.75
CA THR A 600 6.57 22.70 8.63
C THR A 600 6.43 24.20 8.84
N GLU A 601 6.19 24.68 10.07
CA GLU A 601 6.22 26.11 10.40
C GLU A 601 7.60 26.74 10.16
N ALA A 602 8.68 26.02 10.49
CA ALA A 602 10.04 26.47 10.23
C ALA A 602 10.32 26.62 8.73
N GLU A 603 9.86 25.66 7.91
CA GLU A 603 9.94 25.73 6.44
C GLU A 603 9.14 26.91 5.88
N ILE A 604 7.91 27.17 6.38
CA ILE A 604 7.13 28.37 6.00
C ILE A 604 7.94 29.64 6.31
N ALA A 605 8.42 29.78 7.54
CA ALA A 605 9.15 30.97 7.97
C ALA A 605 10.46 31.16 7.17
N TRP A 606 11.18 30.08 6.87
CA TRP A 606 12.41 30.11 6.09
C TRP A 606 12.14 30.52 4.62
N GLN A 607 11.12 29.95 3.98
CA GLN A 607 10.72 30.35 2.62
C GLN A 607 10.15 31.78 2.54
N GLU A 608 9.70 32.35 3.65
CA GLU A 608 9.29 33.77 3.77
C GLU A 608 10.46 34.71 4.15
N HIS A 609 11.69 34.19 4.25
CA HIS A 609 12.89 34.91 4.72
C HIS A 609 12.78 35.47 6.15
N ARG A 610 11.99 34.82 7.00
CA ARG A 610 11.85 35.10 8.43
C ARG A 610 12.77 34.19 9.25
N ASP A 611 14.07 34.24 8.98
CA ASP A 611 15.05 33.26 9.50
C ASP A 611 15.07 33.17 11.04
N ALA A 612 14.83 34.28 11.76
CA ALA A 612 14.74 34.27 13.22
C ALA A 612 13.54 33.43 13.73
N ASP A 613 12.39 33.54 13.08
CA ASP A 613 11.20 32.74 13.41
C ASP A 613 11.41 31.27 13.03
N ALA A 614 12.08 31.02 11.89
CA ALA A 614 12.44 29.68 11.44
C ALA A 614 13.43 28.97 12.40
N VAL A 615 14.38 29.70 13.00
CA VAL A 615 15.25 29.17 14.07
C VAL A 615 14.44 28.78 15.31
N VAL A 616 13.45 29.59 15.71
CA VAL A 616 12.60 29.28 16.87
C VAL A 616 11.74 28.04 16.61
N ALA A 617 11.04 27.99 15.47
CA ALA A 617 10.19 26.87 15.10
C ALA A 617 11.01 25.58 14.87
N GLY A 618 12.16 25.67 14.20
CA GLY A 618 13.04 24.52 13.95
C GLY A 618 13.63 23.93 15.24
N ARG A 619 13.99 24.78 16.21
CA ARG A 619 14.41 24.31 17.54
C ARG A 619 13.27 23.63 18.31
N GLN A 620 12.06 24.19 18.24
CA GLN A 620 10.88 23.58 18.86
C GLN A 620 10.53 22.23 18.21
N ALA A 621 10.67 22.12 16.89
CA ALA A 621 10.49 20.88 16.14
C ALA A 621 11.43 19.78 16.65
N LEU A 622 12.74 20.04 16.61
CA LEU A 622 13.76 19.05 16.95
C LEU A 622 13.81 18.69 18.44
N ALA A 623 13.26 19.54 19.31
CA ALA A 623 13.10 19.29 20.74
C ALA A 623 11.82 18.49 21.09
N ALA A 624 10.75 18.59 20.29
CA ALA A 624 9.54 17.79 20.44
C ALA A 624 9.67 16.40 19.78
N TRP A 625 10.39 16.34 18.65
CA TRP A 625 10.56 15.14 17.84
C TRP A 625 11.53 14.15 18.50
N PRO A 626 11.13 12.88 18.77
CA PRO A 626 12.03 11.83 19.23
C PRO A 626 13.33 11.76 18.42
N ALA A 627 14.44 11.49 19.08
CA ALA A 627 15.75 11.40 18.44
C ALA A 627 15.98 10.03 17.79
N ASP A 628 15.17 9.72 16.77
CA ASP A 628 15.44 8.61 15.85
C ASP A 628 16.37 9.11 14.72
N PRO A 629 17.58 8.55 14.56
CA PRO A 629 18.47 8.91 13.46
C PRO A 629 17.95 8.47 12.09
N HIS A 630 17.10 7.44 12.01
CA HIS A 630 16.57 6.89 10.75
C HIS A 630 15.35 7.65 10.20
N ASP A 631 14.82 8.63 10.95
CA ASP A 631 13.67 9.44 10.52
C ASP A 631 14.09 10.51 9.47
N ALA A 632 13.78 10.21 8.21
CA ALA A 632 14.00 11.09 7.07
C ALA A 632 13.32 12.48 7.19
N TRP A 633 12.16 12.57 7.85
CA TRP A 633 11.46 13.83 8.06
C TRP A 633 12.15 14.66 9.15
N ARG A 634 12.62 14.00 10.22
CA ARG A 634 13.44 14.66 11.24
C ARG A 634 14.76 15.17 10.68
N ALA A 635 15.42 14.41 9.80
CA ALA A 635 16.63 14.85 9.09
C ALA A 635 16.35 16.08 8.19
N ARG A 636 15.20 16.13 7.51
CA ARG A 636 14.74 17.32 6.74
C ARG A 636 14.50 18.53 7.65
N ALA A 637 13.93 18.32 8.85
CA ALA A 637 13.77 19.39 9.84
C ALA A 637 15.12 19.93 10.33
N ALA A 638 16.11 19.06 10.55
CA ALA A 638 17.46 19.45 10.96
C ALA A 638 18.19 20.28 9.89
N LEU A 639 18.07 19.90 8.61
CA LEU A 639 18.57 20.68 7.46
C LEU A 639 17.93 22.08 7.40
N THR A 640 16.61 22.16 7.61
CA THR A 640 15.86 23.42 7.59
C THR A 640 16.28 24.35 8.73
N TYR A 641 16.43 23.79 9.94
CA TYR A 641 16.94 24.51 11.11
C TYR A 641 18.38 25.02 10.91
N LEU A 642 19.27 24.21 10.32
CA LEU A 642 20.62 24.62 9.97
C LEU A 642 20.61 25.80 8.98
N ARG A 643 19.80 25.75 7.92
CA ARG A 643 19.66 26.84 6.95
C ARG A 643 19.19 28.13 7.60
N ALA A 644 18.23 28.05 8.53
CA ALA A 644 17.76 29.20 9.29
C ALA A 644 18.83 29.75 10.26
N LEU A 645 19.64 28.90 10.90
CA LEU A 645 20.77 29.34 11.75
C LEU A 645 21.83 30.09 10.94
N ILE A 646 22.15 29.63 9.73
CA ILE A 646 23.09 30.29 8.82
C ILE A 646 22.50 31.63 8.35
N GLY A 647 21.25 31.65 7.85
CA GLY A 647 20.58 32.86 7.35
C GLY A 647 20.43 33.96 8.39
N SER A 648 20.07 33.57 9.62
CA SER A 648 19.95 34.51 10.76
C SER A 648 21.28 34.93 11.40
N GLY A 649 22.43 34.39 10.96
CA GLY A 649 23.74 34.66 11.54
C GLY A 649 23.95 34.11 12.96
N GLN A 650 23.11 33.16 13.40
CA GLN A 650 23.22 32.50 14.70
C GLN A 650 24.11 31.24 14.68
N ALA A 651 24.47 30.74 13.50
CA ALA A 651 25.41 29.63 13.34
C ALA A 651 26.83 30.04 13.81
N ALA A 652 27.45 29.20 14.65
CA ALA A 652 28.78 29.44 15.22
C ALA A 652 29.76 28.34 14.76
N PRO A 653 30.81 28.63 13.96
CA PRO A 653 31.70 27.62 13.37
C PRO A 653 32.30 26.61 14.36
N ASP A 654 32.62 27.05 15.59
CA ASP A 654 33.22 26.21 16.64
C ASP A 654 32.20 25.39 17.44
N ASN A 655 30.89 25.59 17.22
CA ASN A 655 29.82 24.88 17.91
C ASN A 655 28.72 24.45 16.91
N PRO A 656 28.94 23.35 16.16
CA PRO A 656 27.93 22.80 15.27
C PRO A 656 26.64 22.45 16.04
N PRO A 657 25.46 22.60 15.40
CA PRO A 657 24.21 22.09 15.95
C PRO A 657 24.35 20.60 16.28
N HIS A 658 23.92 20.20 17.49
CA HIS A 658 23.99 18.80 17.92
C HIS A 658 23.12 17.90 17.05
N GLU A 659 22.05 18.46 16.48
CA GLU A 659 21.12 17.79 15.58
C GLU A 659 21.79 17.31 14.27
N LEU A 660 23.02 17.74 13.98
CA LEU A 660 23.84 17.23 12.87
C LEU A 660 24.66 15.98 13.23
N GLY A 661 24.72 15.56 14.51
CA GLY A 661 25.50 14.41 14.96
C GLY A 661 27.02 14.59 14.84
N LEU A 662 27.50 15.84 14.76
CA LEU A 662 28.92 16.18 14.55
C LEU A 662 29.80 16.06 15.79
N LYS A 663 29.24 15.69 16.95
CA LYS A 663 29.98 15.56 18.22
C LYS A 663 30.27 14.09 18.52
N ALA A 664 31.42 13.80 19.12
CA ALA A 664 31.81 12.43 19.41
C ALA A 664 30.85 11.78 20.41
N GLY A 665 30.30 10.61 20.04
CA GLY A 665 29.28 9.90 20.83
C GLY A 665 27.83 10.34 20.55
N ASP A 666 27.62 11.26 19.60
CA ASP A 666 26.29 11.66 19.15
C ASP A 666 25.69 10.57 18.25
N THR A 667 24.47 10.15 18.56
CA THR A 667 23.74 9.09 17.82
C THR A 667 22.75 9.66 16.81
N ALA A 668 22.65 11.00 16.69
CA ALA A 668 21.72 11.66 15.77
C ALA A 668 22.11 11.57 14.29
N PHE A 669 23.29 11.05 13.94
CA PHE A 669 23.78 10.95 12.55
C PHE A 669 23.41 9.61 11.92
N ASP A 670 22.56 9.63 10.88
CA ASP A 670 22.42 8.53 9.93
C ASP A 670 23.06 8.91 8.58
N ASP A 671 24.04 8.13 8.16
CA ASP A 671 24.79 8.35 6.93
C ASP A 671 24.14 7.74 5.67
N SER A 672 22.95 7.12 5.86
CA SER A 672 22.05 6.57 4.84
C SER A 672 20.88 7.52 4.46
N LEU A 673 20.73 8.66 5.14
CA LEU A 673 19.73 9.69 4.84
C LEU A 673 20.31 10.87 4.02
N PRO A 674 19.81 11.13 2.78
CA PRO A 674 20.31 12.23 1.94
C PRO A 674 20.21 13.61 2.59
N ALA A 675 19.13 13.89 3.33
CA ALA A 675 18.91 15.18 4.00
C ALA A 675 19.97 15.45 5.09
N HIS A 676 20.44 14.41 5.79
CA HIS A 676 21.44 14.55 6.83
C HIS A 676 22.84 14.78 6.24
N VAL A 677 23.22 14.00 5.22
CA VAL A 677 24.48 14.20 4.48
C VAL A 677 24.49 15.57 3.79
N LEU A 678 23.34 16.04 3.29
CA LEU A 678 23.19 17.38 2.74
C LEU A 678 23.38 18.47 3.80
N ALA A 679 22.85 18.30 5.01
CA ALA A 679 23.07 19.23 6.11
C ALA A 679 24.57 19.31 6.50
N LEU A 680 25.29 18.18 6.49
CA LEU A 680 26.74 18.19 6.66
C LEU A 680 27.47 18.92 5.51
N ALA A 681 27.02 18.77 4.27
CA ALA A 681 27.60 19.46 3.12
C ALA A 681 27.46 20.99 3.23
N GLU A 682 26.27 21.47 3.60
CA GLU A 682 26.01 22.90 3.80
C GLU A 682 26.75 23.45 5.04
N TRP A 683 26.91 22.65 6.09
CA TRP A 683 27.77 23.01 7.24
C TRP A 683 29.24 23.13 6.85
N ALA A 684 29.79 22.14 6.13
CA ALA A 684 31.18 22.15 5.66
C ALA A 684 31.48 23.35 4.76
N GLU A 685 30.52 23.77 3.94
CA GLU A 685 30.61 25.00 3.14
C GLU A 685 30.62 26.26 4.03
N PHE A 686 29.71 26.34 5.01
CA PHE A 686 29.62 27.45 5.97
C PHE A 686 30.93 27.65 6.76
N ILE A 687 31.58 26.57 7.19
CA ILE A 687 32.89 26.62 7.87
C ILE A 687 34.11 26.69 6.90
N HIS A 688 33.86 27.08 5.64
CA HIS A 688 34.87 27.30 4.60
C HIS A 688 35.76 26.08 4.26
N ARG A 689 35.16 24.89 4.21
CA ARG A 689 35.82 23.65 3.74
C ARG A 689 35.23 23.16 2.40
N PRO A 690 35.44 23.89 1.28
CA PRO A 690 34.78 23.61 0.01
C PRO A 690 35.11 22.23 -0.59
N GLY A 691 36.30 21.66 -0.29
CA GLY A 691 36.67 20.31 -0.73
C GLY A 691 35.90 19.21 0.00
N GLU A 692 35.64 19.38 1.31
CA GLU A 692 34.81 18.48 2.12
C GLU A 692 33.34 18.62 1.72
N ALA A 693 32.84 19.86 1.61
CA ALA A 693 31.49 20.16 1.15
C ALA A 693 31.18 19.53 -0.22
N GLY A 694 32.07 19.67 -1.21
CA GLY A 694 31.89 19.10 -2.54
C GLY A 694 31.78 17.56 -2.54
N GLN A 695 32.54 16.86 -1.69
CA GLN A 695 32.43 15.42 -1.52
C GLN A 695 31.10 15.03 -0.86
N LEU A 696 30.67 15.77 0.16
CA LEU A 696 29.41 15.53 0.87
C LEU A 696 28.18 15.80 -0.03
N PHE A 697 28.18 16.86 -0.85
CA PHE A 697 27.12 17.09 -1.84
C PHE A 697 27.04 15.95 -2.86
N GLY A 698 28.18 15.50 -3.40
CA GLY A 698 28.23 14.37 -4.33
C GLY A 698 27.73 13.06 -3.69
N ARG A 699 28.08 12.83 -2.42
CA ARG A 699 27.55 11.70 -1.63
C ARG A 699 26.03 11.80 -1.44
N ALA A 700 25.51 12.96 -1.08
CA ALA A 700 24.08 13.17 -0.85
C ALA A 700 23.24 12.89 -2.11
N VAL A 701 23.68 13.37 -3.28
CA VAL A 701 23.02 13.07 -4.56
C VAL A 701 23.10 11.58 -4.91
N SER A 702 24.27 10.96 -4.80
CA SER A 702 24.44 9.52 -5.07
C SER A 702 23.54 8.63 -4.19
N LEU A 703 23.38 9.01 -2.92
CA LEU A 703 22.53 8.35 -1.95
C LEU A 703 21.04 8.51 -2.28
N ALA A 704 20.60 9.73 -2.65
CA ALA A 704 19.23 9.99 -3.10
C ALA A 704 18.89 9.22 -4.39
N GLU A 705 19.82 9.11 -5.33
CA GLU A 705 19.65 8.32 -6.55
C GLU A 705 19.59 6.82 -6.27
N THR A 706 20.39 6.33 -5.32
CA THR A 706 20.37 4.92 -4.88
C THR A 706 19.03 4.56 -4.23
N ARG A 707 18.45 5.49 -3.45
CA ARG A 707 17.10 5.36 -2.86
C ARG A 707 15.99 5.53 -3.91
N GLY A 708 16.22 6.33 -4.95
CA GLY A 708 15.31 6.49 -6.08
C GLY A 708 14.07 7.34 -5.78
N VAL A 709 14.10 8.15 -4.72
CA VAL A 709 12.98 9.01 -4.30
C VAL A 709 13.08 10.37 -5.02
N PRO A 710 12.13 10.74 -5.90
CA PRO A 710 12.20 11.98 -6.68
C PRO A 710 12.41 13.25 -5.85
N ALA A 711 11.71 13.39 -4.72
CA ALA A 711 11.86 14.54 -3.83
C ALA A 711 13.28 14.65 -3.22
N GLU A 712 13.86 13.53 -2.76
CA GLU A 712 15.22 13.50 -2.21
C GLU A 712 16.28 13.84 -3.29
N ILE A 713 16.06 13.36 -4.53
CA ILE A 713 16.92 13.66 -5.68
C ILE A 713 16.85 15.16 -6.01
N VAL A 714 15.65 15.74 -6.09
CA VAL A 714 15.49 17.18 -6.34
C VAL A 714 16.12 18.02 -5.24
N ASP A 715 15.84 17.75 -3.96
CA ASP A 715 16.36 18.53 -2.84
C ASP A 715 17.91 18.54 -2.79
N THR A 716 18.56 17.41 -3.11
CA THR A 716 20.03 17.28 -3.13
C THR A 716 20.68 17.86 -4.39
N VAL A 717 20.12 17.56 -5.57
CA VAL A 717 20.59 18.13 -6.85
C VAL A 717 20.45 19.65 -6.84
N ASP A 718 19.33 20.18 -6.36
CA ASP A 718 19.07 21.61 -6.31
C ASP A 718 20.07 22.35 -5.43
N ALA A 719 20.33 21.83 -4.22
CA ALA A 719 21.28 22.40 -3.29
C ALA A 719 22.71 22.46 -3.87
N TRP A 720 23.16 21.45 -4.62
CA TRP A 720 24.51 21.41 -5.19
C TRP A 720 24.63 22.16 -6.53
N ALA A 721 23.69 21.93 -7.46
CA ALA A 721 23.72 22.52 -8.79
C ALA A 721 23.65 24.06 -8.76
N ARG A 722 22.87 24.64 -7.82
CA ARG A 722 22.83 26.09 -7.56
C ARG A 722 24.21 26.65 -7.20
N ARG A 723 24.98 25.93 -6.38
CA ARG A 723 26.31 26.35 -5.90
C ARG A 723 27.39 26.23 -6.98
N LEU A 724 27.33 25.17 -7.78
CA LEU A 724 28.20 25.01 -8.94
C LEU A 724 27.95 26.12 -9.98
N LEU A 725 26.70 26.48 -10.25
CA LEU A 725 26.38 27.61 -11.13
C LEU A 725 26.84 28.96 -10.55
N ALA A 726 26.63 29.19 -9.25
CA ALA A 726 27.08 30.41 -8.57
C ALA A 726 28.61 30.56 -8.55
N SER A 727 29.36 29.46 -8.62
CA SER A 727 30.83 29.43 -8.70
C SER A 727 31.37 29.31 -10.14
N GLY A 728 30.51 29.40 -11.16
CA GLY A 728 30.90 29.32 -12.57
C GLY A 728 31.27 27.92 -13.08
N ARG A 729 31.08 26.87 -12.27
CA ARG A 729 31.36 25.46 -12.61
C ARG A 729 30.20 24.85 -13.41
N ILE A 730 29.91 25.45 -14.57
CA ILE A 730 28.74 25.14 -15.41
C ILE A 730 28.80 23.70 -15.92
N ASP A 731 29.96 23.22 -16.35
CA ASP A 731 30.13 21.86 -16.91
C ASP A 731 29.77 20.77 -15.91
N GLU A 732 30.03 21.00 -14.62
CA GLU A 732 29.69 20.07 -13.52
C GLU A 732 28.23 20.19 -13.09
N SER A 733 27.62 21.38 -13.20
CA SER A 733 26.21 21.58 -12.87
C SER A 733 25.26 21.06 -13.96
N THR A 734 25.63 21.18 -15.24
CA THR A 734 24.84 20.75 -16.40
C THR A 734 24.29 19.31 -16.28
N PRO A 735 25.10 18.28 -15.98
CA PRO A 735 24.58 16.92 -15.81
C PRO A 735 23.69 16.76 -14.57
N LEU A 736 23.88 17.57 -13.52
CA LEU A 736 23.01 17.56 -12.34
C LEU A 736 21.62 18.12 -12.68
N VAL A 737 21.55 19.29 -13.32
CA VAL A 737 20.29 19.87 -13.80
C VAL A 737 19.58 18.94 -14.79
N GLY A 738 20.33 18.19 -15.61
CA GLY A 738 19.80 17.15 -16.49
C GLY A 738 19.05 16.03 -15.77
N ARG A 739 19.49 15.62 -14.56
CA ARG A 739 18.84 14.54 -13.78
C ARG A 739 17.42 14.91 -13.33
N VAL A 740 17.18 16.19 -13.03
CA VAL A 740 15.90 16.70 -12.52
C VAL A 740 15.03 17.36 -13.59
N ALA A 741 15.53 17.50 -14.82
CA ALA A 741 14.83 18.17 -15.92
C ALA A 741 13.44 17.58 -16.24
N ALA A 742 13.21 16.29 -15.97
CA ALA A 742 11.92 15.63 -16.14
C ALA A 742 10.81 16.24 -15.26
N TRP A 743 11.16 16.74 -14.07
CA TRP A 743 10.22 17.33 -13.12
C TRP A 743 10.03 18.84 -13.27
N ALA A 744 10.82 19.53 -14.11
CA ALA A 744 10.71 20.98 -14.33
C ALA A 744 9.33 21.44 -14.85
N SER A 745 8.50 20.54 -15.38
CA SER A 745 7.11 20.83 -15.77
C SER A 745 6.12 20.89 -14.60
N THR A 746 6.47 20.31 -13.45
CA THR A 746 5.59 20.13 -12.28
C THR A 746 6.18 20.65 -10.96
N ASP A 747 7.50 20.82 -10.89
CA ASP A 747 8.27 21.17 -9.70
C ASP A 747 9.06 22.48 -9.90
N TYR A 748 8.90 23.41 -8.95
CA TYR A 748 9.47 24.77 -9.05
C TYR A 748 11.00 24.83 -8.86
N PRO A 749 11.62 24.16 -7.85
CA PRO A 749 13.08 24.03 -7.77
C PRO A 749 13.70 23.52 -9.09
N SER A 750 13.14 22.45 -9.65
CA SER A 750 13.59 21.85 -10.92
C SER A 750 13.51 22.84 -12.10
N ALA A 751 12.42 23.61 -12.20
CA ALA A 751 12.29 24.68 -13.20
C ALA A 751 13.31 25.81 -12.99
N MET A 752 13.52 26.23 -11.74
CA MET A 752 14.48 27.29 -11.40
C MET A 752 15.94 26.90 -11.68
N LEU A 753 16.29 25.61 -11.62
CA LEU A 753 17.61 25.13 -12.05
C LEU A 753 17.82 25.30 -13.56
N GLN A 754 16.80 25.03 -14.38
CA GLN A 754 16.86 25.28 -15.82
C GLN A 754 17.02 26.77 -16.12
N VAL A 755 16.26 27.64 -15.45
CA VAL A 755 16.43 29.11 -15.56
C VAL A 755 17.88 29.51 -15.26
N ARG A 756 18.45 29.03 -14.14
CA ARG A 756 19.83 29.33 -13.75
C ARG A 756 20.86 28.81 -14.76
N LEU A 757 20.69 27.59 -15.27
CA LEU A 757 21.61 26.99 -16.24
C LEU A 757 21.58 27.72 -17.59
N PHE A 758 20.39 27.99 -18.13
CA PHE A 758 20.27 28.71 -19.41
C PHE A 758 20.70 30.17 -19.30
N HIS A 759 20.49 30.80 -18.14
CA HIS A 759 21.03 32.13 -17.86
C HIS A 759 22.57 32.10 -17.82
N ALA A 760 23.17 31.15 -17.09
CA ALA A 760 24.64 31.03 -16.99
C ALA A 760 25.32 30.66 -18.32
N THR A 761 24.61 30.00 -19.24
CA THR A 761 25.14 29.59 -20.56
C THR A 761 24.78 30.53 -21.71
N GLY A 762 24.13 31.67 -21.45
CA GLY A 762 23.75 32.63 -22.51
C GLY A 762 22.64 32.16 -23.45
N GLN A 763 21.92 31.09 -23.12
CA GLN A 763 20.93 30.46 -24.02
C GLN A 763 19.56 31.16 -23.97
N THR A 764 19.48 32.40 -24.48
CA THR A 764 18.32 33.29 -24.33
C THR A 764 16.97 32.64 -24.65
N ARG A 765 16.86 31.84 -25.72
CA ARG A 765 15.58 31.18 -26.09
C ARG A 765 15.15 30.10 -25.10
N ALA A 766 16.11 29.27 -24.64
CA ALA A 766 15.83 28.22 -23.66
C ALA A 766 15.57 28.82 -22.26
N TRP A 767 16.31 29.87 -21.91
CA TRP A 767 16.07 30.68 -20.71
C TRP A 767 14.65 31.24 -20.69
N GLN A 768 14.17 31.85 -21.78
CA GLN A 768 12.83 32.42 -21.84
C GLN A 768 11.75 31.35 -21.59
N GLN A 769 11.85 30.18 -22.21
CA GLN A 769 10.92 29.06 -21.99
C GLN A 769 10.98 28.54 -20.54
N ALA A 770 12.18 28.43 -19.96
CA ALA A 770 12.33 28.04 -18.55
C ALA A 770 11.75 29.09 -17.59
N VAL A 771 11.86 30.39 -17.90
CA VAL A 771 11.26 31.47 -17.11
C VAL A 771 9.73 31.39 -17.18
N GLU A 772 9.15 31.25 -18.37
CA GLU A 772 7.69 31.07 -18.55
C GLU A 772 7.18 29.88 -17.71
N GLN A 773 7.88 28.74 -17.78
CA GLN A 773 7.56 27.54 -16.99
C GLN A 773 7.70 27.77 -15.47
N ALA A 774 8.79 28.40 -15.03
CA ALA A 774 9.01 28.71 -13.61
C ALA A 774 7.98 29.71 -13.07
N THR A 775 7.56 30.70 -13.87
CA THR A 775 6.49 31.65 -13.53
C THR A 775 5.14 30.95 -13.33
N LEU A 776 4.79 29.96 -14.16
CA LEU A 776 3.57 29.16 -13.99
C LEU A 776 3.57 28.32 -12.69
N LEU A 777 4.74 27.98 -12.17
CA LEU A 777 4.92 27.17 -10.94
C LEU A 777 5.25 28.02 -9.69
N ALA A 778 5.46 29.33 -9.83
CA ALA A 778 5.95 30.20 -8.76
C ALA A 778 4.94 30.39 -7.62
N GLY A 779 3.66 30.59 -7.94
CA GLY A 779 2.62 30.95 -6.96
C GLY A 779 2.87 32.33 -6.36
N GLU A 780 2.91 32.41 -5.03
CA GLU A 780 3.24 33.60 -4.24
C GLU A 780 4.75 33.90 -4.21
N ARG A 781 5.60 32.93 -4.60
CA ARG A 781 7.07 33.06 -4.58
C ARG A 781 7.55 34.09 -5.61
N ARG A 782 8.64 34.79 -5.27
CA ARG A 782 9.30 35.73 -6.19
C ARG A 782 10.50 35.07 -6.87
N MET A 783 10.59 35.24 -8.20
CA MET A 783 11.81 34.91 -8.94
C MET A 783 12.90 35.94 -8.58
N PRO A 784 14.18 35.55 -8.39
CA PRO A 784 15.27 36.49 -8.21
C PRO A 784 15.39 37.43 -9.43
N GLY A 785 15.42 38.74 -9.20
CA GLY A 785 15.37 39.74 -10.29
C GLY A 785 16.45 39.54 -11.36
N ALA A 786 17.68 39.23 -10.94
CA ALA A 786 18.81 38.94 -11.84
C ALA A 786 18.65 37.68 -12.71
N LEU A 787 17.61 36.85 -12.50
CA LEU A 787 17.27 35.71 -13.35
C LEU A 787 16.01 35.95 -14.20
N ALA A 788 15.29 37.04 -13.94
CA ALA A 788 14.12 37.50 -14.71
C ALA A 788 14.50 38.44 -15.87
N GLU A 789 15.73 38.99 -15.84
CA GLU A 789 16.34 39.69 -16.98
C GLU A 789 17.05 38.71 -17.92
N PRO A 790 17.15 39.01 -19.24
CA PRO A 790 17.85 38.15 -20.19
C PRO A 790 19.32 37.95 -19.81
N PRO A 791 19.91 36.78 -20.11
CA PRO A 791 21.33 36.57 -19.85
C PRO A 791 22.21 37.61 -20.55
N PRO A 792 23.35 37.98 -19.94
CA PRO A 792 24.32 38.88 -20.57
C PRO A 792 24.80 38.30 -21.91
N ALA A 793 24.94 39.20 -22.90
CA ALA A 793 25.25 38.89 -24.29
C ALA A 793 26.75 38.63 -24.55
#